data_AF-A0A924D1H7-F1
#
_entry.id   AF-A0A924D1H7-F1
#
_cell.length_a   1.000
_cell.length_b   1.000
_cell.length_c   1.000
_cell.angle_alpha   90.00
_cell.angle_beta   90.00
_cell.angle_gamma   90.00
#
_symmetry.space_group_name_H-M   'P 1'
#
loop_
_entity.id
_entity.type
_entity.pdbx_description
1 polymer ?
#
loop_
_entity_poly.entity_id
_entity_poly.type
_entity_poly.pdbx_seq_one_letter_code
_entity_poly.pdbx_strand_id
1 'polypeptide(L)'
;MRGLYIGLVAAAVALVTAVAPASEGEAPVHRDYSRVTAPAAPRNQTQQVADAKSAGCLTCHTASDEWTMHAPKSVVLGCTDCHGGDTKVLAPPGLAKTDPAYAKLRDDAHVLPMFPEAWHFPSSANPKRSYTLLNRETPEFVRFVNPSDYRVARESCGACHLPVIEAAERSMMATGVMLLGGAAYNNGIAPYKNYVFGETYGRAAQSKSILSAEGEHGALKPETHEAGEHGVFSEPTAIFNPAPPGKAFGTLTDAQKARGVLPFLVPLPAWQVIPPGDIFRVFERGGRNISPIFPEIGLPNSLGAIQRLEEPGRPDIHQSNRGPGTGLRIAVPVINIHKTRLNDPFTWFMGTNDQPGDYRTSGCASCHVVYANDRDPVHSSVWSQFGRDGETATADPTIPRAESGHPIKHAFTRAIPSSQCMNCHMHQPNMFINSYYGYTMWDYESDAPRMWPGPDNQTPRPEGISDADYQRIYKQQHYPTAAEVRTANERNPEAAAARGLWADVDFMRTVADRNFANKDTQFADYHGHGWNFRAIYKRDRDGNLLDAKGNMATASTDTAHIIANDDPEKFTKAGGPQFPEPAATPGPGQPGKAVHMMSIHAEIGMQCADCHFAQDGHGNGSIHGEVANAVEIGCKDCHGSADAYPTLRTSNLAARPEGWDLTVIRNPDGRPRFEWVVQDGRRVLLQRSVSNPKLEWRIHLTKDSVTRGHPDFNEKAARAKLISKTDYTSFGPGVAVGDRAHQDSNMACYTCHLSWTTSCGGCHLPIEANWKTESHKFEEQETRNFATYNPQVARDDMFQLGRHQTSKGAIVAPIRSSSALILTSTNINRERIYIQQPPISASGFSSQAFAPHYPHTERREETKTCSDCHVSKANDNNAIMAQLMLNGTNFINFVGMNAYVGLDGGIEAVRVTEFGEPQAVFGSYLHKYAYPDFWRQHVEKNGRELINWIRGKIFDKHVSGETNPTEDIRNVYQGASGAARCIQHRGEYLFVAEGKGGFRAYDIANIGNKGVSE
;
A
#
# COMPACT_ATOMS: atom_id res chain seq x y z
N MET A 1 23.31 -64.10 -3.35
CA MET A 1 22.17 -63.15 -3.26
C MET A 1 22.49 -61.78 -2.62
N ARG A 2 23.64 -61.57 -1.94
CA ARG A 2 24.02 -60.24 -1.39
C ARG A 2 24.75 -59.31 -2.39
N GLY A 3 25.36 -59.86 -3.45
CA GLY A 3 26.04 -59.04 -4.48
C GLY A 3 25.12 -58.34 -5.48
N LEU A 4 23.94 -58.92 -5.76
CA LEU A 4 22.97 -58.36 -6.72
C LEU A 4 22.20 -57.16 -6.12
N TYR A 5 21.97 -57.15 -4.80
CA TYR A 5 21.27 -56.06 -4.10
C TYR A 5 22.15 -54.80 -3.94
N ILE A 6 23.46 -54.96 -3.77
CA ILE A 6 24.39 -53.82 -3.65
C ILE A 6 24.60 -53.15 -5.03
N GLY A 7 24.61 -53.94 -6.12
CA GLY A 7 24.67 -53.41 -7.49
C GLY A 7 23.41 -52.64 -7.90
N LEU A 8 22.22 -53.12 -7.51
CA LEU A 8 20.94 -52.44 -7.81
C LEU A 8 20.74 -51.16 -6.98
N VAL A 9 21.20 -51.13 -5.72
CA VAL A 9 21.14 -49.91 -4.89
C VAL A 9 22.18 -48.88 -5.33
N ALA A 10 23.39 -49.30 -5.75
CA ALA A 10 24.39 -48.38 -6.30
C ALA A 10 23.96 -47.78 -7.66
N ALA A 11 23.29 -48.58 -8.52
CA ALA A 11 22.72 -48.08 -9.76
C ALA A 11 21.52 -47.13 -9.52
N ALA A 12 20.67 -47.40 -8.52
CA ALA A 12 19.59 -46.50 -8.13
C ALA A 12 20.10 -45.19 -7.52
N VAL A 13 21.18 -45.21 -6.74
CA VAL A 13 21.81 -44.01 -6.17
C VAL A 13 22.56 -43.19 -7.25
N ALA A 14 23.18 -43.85 -8.24
CA ALA A 14 23.82 -43.17 -9.37
C ALA A 14 22.80 -42.58 -10.38
N LEU A 15 21.60 -43.15 -10.48
CA LEU A 15 20.48 -42.58 -11.26
C LEU A 15 19.79 -41.41 -10.55
N VAL A 16 19.89 -41.30 -9.22
CA VAL A 16 19.37 -40.16 -8.43
C VAL A 16 20.37 -39.01 -8.35
N THR A 17 21.63 -39.21 -8.74
CA THR A 17 22.60 -38.11 -8.99
C THR A 17 22.47 -37.48 -10.37
N ALA A 18 21.43 -37.83 -11.15
CA ALA A 18 21.00 -36.98 -12.25
C ALA A 18 20.57 -35.65 -11.64
N VAL A 19 21.43 -34.64 -11.82
CA VAL A 19 21.22 -33.21 -11.64
C VAL A 19 19.74 -32.95 -11.48
N ALA A 20 19.27 -32.76 -10.23
CA ALA A 20 17.96 -32.15 -10.05
C ALA A 20 18.06 -30.86 -10.86
N PRO A 21 17.29 -30.70 -11.96
CA PRO A 21 17.33 -29.45 -12.68
C PRO A 21 17.04 -28.40 -11.61
N ALA A 22 17.94 -27.43 -11.47
CA ALA A 22 17.53 -26.18 -10.87
C ALA A 22 16.21 -25.82 -11.57
N SER A 23 15.20 -25.38 -10.83
CA SER A 23 13.95 -24.93 -11.43
C SER A 23 14.27 -23.72 -12.30
N GLU A 24 14.73 -23.96 -13.53
CA GLU A 24 15.04 -22.94 -14.51
C GLU A 24 13.69 -22.36 -14.93
N GLY A 25 13.52 -21.05 -14.71
CA GLY A 25 12.34 -20.34 -15.15
C GLY A 25 12.19 -20.44 -16.68
N GLU A 26 11.03 -20.03 -17.19
CA GLU A 26 10.75 -20.04 -18.62
C GLU A 26 11.87 -19.36 -19.42
N ALA A 27 12.43 -20.08 -20.39
CA ALA A 27 13.44 -19.56 -21.30
C ALA A 27 12.79 -18.74 -22.44
N PRO A 28 13.44 -17.66 -22.92
CA PRO A 28 12.88 -16.85 -23.99
C PRO A 28 12.79 -17.63 -25.31
N VAL A 29 11.64 -17.56 -25.96
CA VAL A 29 11.42 -18.05 -27.32
C VAL A 29 11.95 -17.02 -28.31
N HIS A 30 12.82 -17.45 -29.23
CA HIS A 30 13.30 -16.58 -30.32
C HIS A 30 12.13 -16.15 -31.22
N ARG A 31 12.03 -14.84 -31.49
CA ARG A 31 11.00 -14.24 -32.35
C ARG A 31 11.64 -13.39 -33.44
N ASP A 32 11.15 -13.52 -34.67
CA ASP A 32 11.48 -12.60 -35.77
C ASP A 32 10.40 -11.50 -35.84
N TYR A 33 10.76 -10.30 -35.38
CA TYR A 33 9.85 -9.14 -35.39
C TYR A 33 9.93 -8.29 -36.66
N SER A 34 10.75 -8.66 -37.65
CA SER A 34 11.01 -7.84 -38.84
C SER A 34 9.75 -7.49 -39.65
N ARG A 35 8.71 -8.33 -39.56
CA ARG A 35 7.44 -8.18 -40.28
C ARG A 35 6.34 -7.48 -39.48
N VAL A 36 6.51 -7.36 -38.17
CA VAL A 36 5.47 -6.90 -37.23
C VAL A 36 5.90 -5.67 -36.43
N THR A 37 7.06 -5.07 -36.76
CA THR A 37 7.49 -3.79 -36.20
C THR A 37 6.82 -2.60 -36.92
N ALA A 38 6.74 -1.46 -36.25
CA ALA A 38 6.21 -0.22 -36.82
C ALA A 38 7.11 0.99 -36.50
N PRO A 39 7.23 1.96 -37.42
CA PRO A 39 7.91 3.22 -37.14
C PRO A 39 7.19 3.99 -36.02
N ALA A 40 7.82 5.04 -35.50
CA ALA A 40 7.17 5.94 -34.55
C ALA A 40 5.86 6.50 -35.14
N ALA A 41 4.83 6.57 -34.30
CA ALA A 41 3.52 7.04 -34.70
C ALA A 41 3.61 8.48 -35.26
N PRO A 42 3.04 8.75 -36.45
CA PRO A 42 3.12 10.06 -37.05
C PRO A 42 2.25 11.06 -36.26
N ARG A 43 2.68 12.32 -36.22
CA ARG A 43 1.84 13.40 -35.65
C ARG A 43 0.54 13.58 -36.43
N ASN A 44 0.60 13.46 -37.76
CA ASN A 44 -0.53 13.61 -38.67
C ASN A 44 -0.37 12.66 -39.87
N GLN A 45 -1.47 12.14 -40.38
CA GLN A 45 -1.54 11.42 -41.67
C GLN A 45 -2.97 11.46 -42.22
N THR A 46 -3.16 11.05 -43.47
CA THR A 46 -4.50 10.93 -44.09
C THR A 46 -5.22 9.67 -43.63
N GLN A 47 -6.56 9.68 -43.60
CA GLN A 47 -7.37 8.50 -43.25
C GLN A 47 -7.03 7.27 -44.10
N GLN A 48 -6.81 7.44 -45.42
CA GLN A 48 -6.45 6.34 -46.32
C GLN A 48 -5.17 5.59 -45.88
N VAL A 49 -4.17 6.31 -45.35
CA VAL A 49 -2.93 5.71 -44.84
C VAL A 49 -3.19 4.98 -43.53
N ALA A 50 -3.99 5.55 -42.63
CA ALA A 50 -4.39 4.91 -41.38
C ALA A 50 -5.22 3.63 -41.63
N ASP A 51 -6.11 3.63 -42.62
CA ASP A 51 -6.91 2.47 -43.01
C ASP A 51 -6.01 1.35 -43.57
N ALA A 52 -5.05 1.69 -44.43
CA ALA A 52 -4.05 0.73 -44.94
C ALA A 52 -3.19 0.13 -43.81
N LYS A 53 -2.90 0.94 -42.77
CA LYS A 53 -2.21 0.52 -41.55
C LYS A 53 -3.09 -0.22 -40.54
N SER A 54 -4.36 -0.48 -40.87
CA SER A 54 -5.30 -1.24 -40.04
C SER A 54 -5.92 -2.44 -40.77
N ALA A 55 -5.80 -2.50 -42.10
CA ALA A 55 -6.56 -3.41 -42.96
C ALA A 55 -6.58 -4.87 -42.48
N GLY A 56 -5.41 -5.45 -42.17
CA GLY A 56 -5.29 -6.81 -41.62
C GLY A 56 -5.97 -6.99 -40.27
N CYS A 57 -5.66 -6.10 -39.32
CA CYS A 57 -6.18 -6.13 -37.95
C CYS A 57 -7.72 -6.14 -37.94
N LEU A 58 -8.33 -5.31 -38.79
CA LEU A 58 -9.79 -5.15 -38.88
C LEU A 58 -10.52 -6.37 -39.45
N THR A 59 -9.82 -7.36 -40.02
CA THR A 59 -10.44 -8.63 -40.43
C THR A 59 -10.81 -9.52 -39.23
N CYS A 60 -10.09 -9.38 -38.12
CA CYS A 60 -10.36 -10.07 -36.85
C CYS A 60 -11.06 -9.15 -35.84
N HIS A 61 -10.54 -7.93 -35.67
CA HIS A 61 -11.04 -6.91 -34.74
C HIS A 61 -12.08 -6.04 -35.45
N THR A 62 -13.25 -6.62 -35.75
CA THR A 62 -14.26 -6.00 -36.62
C THR A 62 -15.05 -4.87 -35.96
N ALA A 63 -14.89 -4.67 -34.64
CA ALA A 63 -15.46 -3.56 -33.89
C ALA A 63 -14.47 -3.09 -32.80
N SER A 64 -14.55 -1.82 -32.41
CA SER A 64 -13.79 -1.25 -31.31
C SER A 64 -14.55 -0.06 -30.73
N ASP A 65 -14.30 0.28 -29.47
CA ASP A 65 -14.91 1.42 -28.79
C ASP A 65 -14.40 2.74 -29.38
N GLU A 66 -13.08 2.91 -29.43
CA GLU A 66 -12.39 4.00 -30.09
C GLU A 66 -11.18 3.45 -30.86
N TRP A 67 -11.25 3.43 -32.20
CA TRP A 67 -10.19 2.86 -33.06
C TRP A 67 -8.80 3.42 -32.78
N THR A 68 -8.72 4.71 -32.45
CA THR A 68 -7.45 5.39 -32.16
C THR A 68 -7.24 5.62 -30.66
N MET A 69 -8.10 5.07 -29.79
CA MET A 69 -8.23 5.40 -28.37
C MET A 69 -8.66 6.84 -28.05
N HIS A 70 -8.70 7.73 -29.04
CA HIS A 70 -9.04 9.14 -28.86
C HIS A 70 -10.51 9.37 -29.20
N ALA A 71 -11.30 9.85 -28.24
CA ALA A 71 -12.69 10.26 -28.51
C ALA A 71 -12.79 11.34 -29.61
N PRO A 72 -11.91 12.37 -29.68
CA PRO A 72 -11.89 13.29 -30.80
C PRO A 72 -11.42 12.61 -32.09
N LYS A 73 -12.25 12.68 -33.14
CA LYS A 73 -11.97 12.08 -34.46
C LYS A 73 -10.92 12.84 -35.28
N SER A 74 -10.31 13.89 -34.72
CA SER A 74 -9.23 14.64 -35.35
C SER A 74 -7.88 13.91 -35.30
N VAL A 75 -7.73 12.91 -34.42
CA VAL A 75 -6.53 12.07 -34.36
C VAL A 75 -6.70 10.90 -35.31
N VAL A 76 -5.87 10.85 -36.35
CA VAL A 76 -5.93 9.85 -37.42
C VAL A 76 -4.71 8.92 -37.31
N LEU A 77 -4.91 7.73 -36.76
CA LEU A 77 -3.89 6.70 -36.57
C LEU A 77 -4.45 5.35 -37.03
N GLY A 78 -3.61 4.50 -37.63
CA GLY A 78 -3.92 3.10 -37.87
C GLY A 78 -3.55 2.23 -36.68
N CYS A 79 -4.10 1.01 -36.60
CA CYS A 79 -3.81 0.07 -35.50
C CYS A 79 -2.31 -0.14 -35.31
N THR A 80 -1.58 -0.34 -36.42
CA THR A 80 -0.14 -0.60 -36.39
C THR A 80 0.71 0.64 -36.06
N ASP A 81 0.18 1.86 -36.19
CA ASP A 81 0.90 3.06 -35.73
C ASP A 81 1.12 3.04 -34.21
N CYS A 82 0.18 2.46 -33.46
CA CYS A 82 0.30 2.32 -32.01
C CYS A 82 0.96 0.98 -31.66
N HIS A 83 0.45 -0.13 -32.19
CA HIS A 83 0.76 -1.48 -31.69
C HIS A 83 1.82 -2.24 -32.50
N GLY A 84 2.13 -1.85 -33.74
CA GLY A 84 2.79 -2.76 -34.68
C GLY A 84 1.85 -3.87 -35.20
N GLY A 85 2.40 -4.99 -35.67
CA GLY A 85 1.69 -6.09 -36.33
C GLY A 85 1.80 -6.07 -37.87
N ASP A 86 1.39 -7.17 -38.52
CA ASP A 86 1.43 -7.31 -39.98
C ASP A 86 0.03 -7.10 -40.59
N THR A 87 -0.18 -5.95 -41.24
CA THR A 87 -1.46 -5.60 -41.88
C THR A 87 -1.77 -6.37 -43.15
N LYS A 88 -0.81 -7.15 -43.67
CA LYS A 88 -0.99 -7.96 -44.88
C LYS A 88 -1.63 -9.31 -44.59
N VAL A 89 -1.67 -9.71 -43.32
CA VAL A 89 -2.35 -10.94 -42.89
C VAL A 89 -3.85 -10.65 -42.79
N LEU A 90 -4.65 -11.35 -43.60
CA LEU A 90 -6.08 -11.14 -43.72
C LEU A 90 -6.82 -12.43 -43.33
N ALA A 91 -7.68 -12.34 -42.31
CA ALA A 91 -8.58 -13.44 -41.98
C ALA A 91 -9.78 -13.47 -42.93
N PRO A 92 -10.18 -14.65 -43.45
CA PRO A 92 -11.43 -14.79 -44.18
C PRO A 92 -12.63 -14.31 -43.34
N PRO A 93 -13.59 -13.58 -43.94
CA PRO A 93 -14.80 -13.16 -43.23
C PRO A 93 -15.53 -14.34 -42.61
N GLY A 94 -15.87 -14.23 -41.32
CA GLY A 94 -16.62 -15.28 -40.59
C GLY A 94 -15.80 -16.50 -40.17
N LEU A 95 -14.46 -16.47 -40.32
CA LEU A 95 -13.60 -17.53 -39.78
C LEU A 95 -13.80 -17.64 -38.26
N ALA A 96 -14.19 -18.84 -37.80
CA ALA A 96 -14.42 -19.08 -36.38
C ALA A 96 -13.10 -19.04 -35.61
N LYS A 97 -13.10 -18.42 -34.41
CA LYS A 97 -11.90 -18.36 -33.55
C LYS A 97 -11.39 -19.73 -33.11
N THR A 98 -12.27 -20.73 -33.06
CA THR A 98 -11.95 -22.12 -32.74
C THR A 98 -11.31 -22.87 -33.90
N ASP A 99 -11.30 -22.29 -35.10
CA ASP A 99 -10.64 -22.88 -36.26
C ASP A 99 -9.11 -22.81 -36.07
N PRO A 100 -8.36 -23.91 -36.24
CA PRO A 100 -6.90 -23.90 -36.16
C PRO A 100 -6.23 -22.89 -37.11
N ALA A 101 -6.84 -22.59 -38.26
CA ALA A 101 -6.33 -21.57 -39.18
C ALA A 101 -6.39 -20.16 -38.59
N TYR A 102 -7.37 -19.88 -37.72
CA TYR A 102 -7.48 -18.58 -37.03
C TYR A 102 -6.28 -18.35 -36.11
N ALA A 103 -5.88 -19.38 -35.34
CA ALA A 103 -4.72 -19.29 -34.46
C ALA A 103 -3.45 -18.99 -35.27
N LYS A 104 -3.26 -19.67 -36.41
CA LYS A 104 -2.11 -19.40 -37.29
C LYS A 104 -2.12 -17.97 -37.83
N LEU A 105 -3.27 -17.49 -38.32
CA LEU A 105 -3.39 -16.13 -38.86
C LEU A 105 -3.17 -15.06 -37.79
N ARG A 106 -3.70 -15.26 -36.58
CA ARG A 106 -3.42 -14.41 -35.42
C ARG A 106 -1.92 -14.37 -35.15
N ASP A 107 -1.27 -15.54 -35.10
CA ASP A 107 0.16 -15.64 -34.77
C ASP A 107 1.05 -15.01 -35.83
N ASP A 108 0.68 -15.12 -37.11
CA ASP A 108 1.38 -14.45 -38.22
C ASP A 108 1.19 -12.91 -38.19
N ALA A 109 0.05 -12.42 -37.69
CA ALA A 109 -0.30 -11.00 -37.65
C ALA A 109 0.21 -10.27 -36.39
N HIS A 110 0.25 -10.96 -35.25
CA HIS A 110 0.57 -10.37 -33.94
C HIS A 110 2.07 -10.28 -33.70
N VAL A 111 2.46 -9.31 -32.85
CA VAL A 111 3.77 -9.36 -32.19
C VAL A 111 3.65 -10.36 -31.03
N LEU A 112 4.41 -11.46 -31.09
CA LEU A 112 4.31 -12.54 -30.10
C LEU A 112 5.27 -12.34 -28.91
N PRO A 113 4.90 -12.77 -27.69
CA PRO A 113 5.75 -12.67 -26.52
C PRO A 113 6.97 -13.60 -26.64
N MET A 114 8.09 -13.21 -26.02
CA MET A 114 9.21 -14.12 -25.81
C MET A 114 8.91 -15.15 -24.71
N PHE A 115 8.03 -14.82 -23.76
CA PHE A 115 7.67 -15.69 -22.62
C PHE A 115 6.19 -16.13 -22.67
N PRO A 116 5.78 -16.97 -23.65
CA PRO A 116 4.39 -17.33 -23.85
C PRO A 116 3.71 -17.98 -22.63
N GLU A 117 4.41 -18.74 -21.78
CA GLU A 117 3.82 -19.35 -20.58
C GLU A 117 3.52 -18.29 -19.51
N ALA A 118 4.46 -17.38 -19.24
CA ALA A 118 4.29 -16.28 -18.30
C ALA A 118 3.18 -15.29 -18.72
N TRP A 119 3.00 -15.11 -20.03
CA TRP A 119 1.91 -14.30 -20.59
C TRP A 119 0.59 -15.07 -20.76
N HIS A 120 0.56 -16.37 -20.41
CA HIS A 120 -0.60 -17.25 -20.63
C HIS A 120 -1.11 -17.21 -22.09
N PHE A 121 -0.18 -17.10 -23.03
CA PHE A 121 -0.49 -17.02 -24.44
C PHE A 121 -1.33 -18.25 -24.87
N PRO A 122 -2.45 -18.06 -25.58
CA PRO A 122 -2.85 -16.84 -26.30
C PRO A 122 -3.91 -15.97 -25.61
N SER A 123 -4.02 -15.97 -24.27
CA SER A 123 -4.90 -15.03 -23.57
C SER A 123 -4.48 -13.58 -23.85
N SER A 124 -5.47 -12.69 -23.93
CA SER A 124 -5.28 -11.23 -24.03
C SER A 124 -5.35 -10.52 -22.67
N ALA A 125 -5.67 -11.25 -21.60
CA ALA A 125 -5.77 -10.68 -20.27
C ALA A 125 -4.39 -10.27 -19.75
N ASN A 126 -4.34 -9.18 -18.97
CA ASN A 126 -3.12 -8.88 -18.23
C ASN A 126 -2.79 -10.05 -17.28
N PRO A 127 -1.56 -10.57 -17.29
CA PRO A 127 -1.19 -11.68 -16.42
C PRO A 127 -1.23 -11.26 -14.95
N LYS A 128 -1.62 -12.22 -14.11
CA LYS A 128 -1.62 -12.06 -12.65
C LYS A 128 -0.17 -12.02 -12.16
N ARG A 129 0.13 -11.10 -11.26
CA ARG A 129 1.43 -10.99 -10.58
C ARG A 129 2.59 -10.89 -11.58
N SER A 130 2.39 -10.11 -12.64
CA SER A 130 3.37 -9.96 -13.72
C SER A 130 4.64 -9.23 -13.28
N TYR A 131 4.57 -8.42 -12.21
CA TYR A 131 5.71 -7.76 -11.58
C TYR A 131 6.66 -7.09 -12.58
N THR A 132 7.80 -7.71 -12.85
CA THR A 132 8.86 -7.20 -13.73
C THR A 132 8.88 -7.88 -15.09
N LEU A 133 7.90 -8.73 -15.44
CA LEU A 133 7.79 -9.43 -16.73
C LEU A 133 7.97 -8.52 -17.94
N LEU A 134 7.45 -7.28 -17.88
CA LEU A 134 7.65 -6.27 -18.93
C LEU A 134 9.12 -5.91 -19.19
N ASN A 135 10.00 -6.07 -18.20
CA ASN A 135 11.44 -5.83 -18.36
C ASN A 135 12.14 -6.95 -19.14
N ARG A 136 11.55 -8.15 -19.18
CA ARG A 136 12.10 -9.30 -19.89
C ARG A 136 11.72 -9.28 -21.38
N GLU A 137 10.66 -8.58 -21.74
CA GLU A 137 10.13 -8.54 -23.09
C GLU A 137 10.83 -7.54 -24.02
N THR A 138 10.64 -7.72 -25.33
CA THR A 138 11.13 -6.78 -26.33
C THR A 138 10.28 -5.52 -26.36
N PRO A 139 10.86 -4.34 -26.69
CA PRO A 139 10.09 -3.11 -26.88
C PRO A 139 8.96 -3.26 -27.91
N GLU A 140 9.16 -4.07 -28.94
CA GLU A 140 8.14 -4.39 -29.94
C GLU A 140 6.91 -5.05 -29.29
N PHE A 141 7.11 -6.04 -28.42
CA PHE A 141 6.01 -6.70 -27.71
C PHE A 141 5.39 -5.80 -26.65
N VAL A 142 6.20 -5.06 -25.88
CA VAL A 142 5.70 -4.08 -24.88
C VAL A 142 4.79 -3.05 -25.55
N ARG A 143 5.19 -2.53 -26.73
CA ARG A 143 4.38 -1.60 -27.53
C ARG A 143 3.10 -2.24 -28.05
N PHE A 144 3.16 -3.50 -28.46
CA PHE A 144 2.00 -4.24 -28.93
C PHE A 144 0.94 -4.42 -27.85
N VAL A 145 1.32 -4.78 -26.62
CA VAL A 145 0.34 -4.98 -25.53
C VAL A 145 -0.06 -3.67 -24.83
N ASN A 146 0.85 -2.69 -24.77
CA ASN A 146 0.58 -1.38 -24.19
C ASN A 146 1.43 -0.29 -24.86
N PRO A 147 0.89 0.41 -25.87
CA PRO A 147 1.64 1.46 -26.58
C PRO A 147 1.96 2.68 -25.69
N SER A 148 1.33 2.79 -24.51
CA SER A 148 1.51 3.90 -23.58
C SER A 148 2.47 3.61 -22.43
N ASP A 149 3.08 2.41 -22.38
CA ASP A 149 4.15 2.09 -21.45
C ASP A 149 5.34 3.02 -21.66
N TYR A 150 5.90 3.58 -20.60
CA TYR A 150 6.95 4.60 -20.72
C TYR A 150 8.22 4.12 -21.45
N ARG A 151 8.46 2.80 -21.54
CA ARG A 151 9.58 2.26 -22.34
C ARG A 151 9.43 2.53 -23.83
N VAL A 152 8.19 2.74 -24.31
CA VAL A 152 7.83 2.86 -25.74
C VAL A 152 6.88 4.02 -26.06
N ALA A 153 6.35 4.73 -25.04
CA ALA A 153 5.37 5.81 -25.20
C ALA A 153 5.91 6.98 -26.04
N ARG A 154 7.24 7.18 -26.08
CA ARG A 154 7.88 8.17 -26.94
C ARG A 154 7.69 7.85 -28.42
N GLU A 155 7.65 6.57 -28.79
CA GLU A 155 7.43 6.11 -30.17
C GLU A 155 5.94 6.17 -30.53
N SER A 156 5.06 5.72 -29.64
CA SER A 156 3.62 5.61 -29.92
C SER A 156 2.84 6.91 -29.72
N CYS A 157 3.29 7.76 -28.78
CA CYS A 157 2.55 8.96 -28.35
C CYS A 157 3.39 10.24 -28.40
N GLY A 158 4.73 10.13 -28.47
CA GLY A 158 5.67 11.25 -28.31
C GLY A 158 5.53 12.35 -29.36
N ALA A 159 5.08 12.02 -30.57
CA ALA A 159 4.85 13.01 -31.63
C ALA A 159 3.88 14.14 -31.23
N CYS A 160 2.99 13.87 -30.26
CA CYS A 160 2.01 14.80 -29.72
C CYS A 160 2.19 15.10 -28.22
N HIS A 161 2.62 14.11 -27.42
CA HIS A 161 2.56 14.15 -25.95
C HIS A 161 3.92 14.20 -25.23
N LEU A 162 5.03 14.38 -25.96
CA LEU A 162 6.39 14.30 -25.39
C LEU A 162 6.59 15.08 -24.08
N PRO A 163 6.15 16.35 -23.93
CA PRO A 163 6.36 17.10 -22.68
C PRO A 163 5.68 16.47 -21.47
N VAL A 164 4.50 15.85 -21.66
CA VAL A 164 3.76 15.20 -20.59
C VAL A 164 4.39 13.85 -20.23
N ILE A 165 4.85 13.09 -21.24
CA ILE A 165 5.59 11.84 -21.03
C ILE A 165 6.84 12.12 -20.19
N GLU A 166 7.61 13.15 -20.54
CA GLU A 166 8.83 13.53 -19.82
C GLU A 166 8.60 14.02 -18.40
N ALA A 167 7.47 14.68 -18.15
CA ALA A 167 7.06 15.02 -16.79
C ALA A 167 6.69 13.77 -16.00
N ALA A 168 5.88 12.89 -16.61
CA ALA A 168 5.35 11.69 -15.98
C ALA A 168 6.46 10.71 -15.57
N GLU A 169 7.45 10.49 -16.43
CA GLU A 169 8.64 9.66 -16.14
C GLU A 169 9.43 10.15 -14.90
N ARG A 170 9.34 11.44 -14.56
CA ARG A 170 9.99 12.05 -13.38
C ARG A 170 9.08 12.18 -12.17
N SER A 171 7.79 11.92 -12.34
CA SER A 171 6.81 12.04 -11.27
C SER A 171 7.08 11.01 -10.18
N MET A 172 6.54 11.28 -8.99
CA MET A 172 6.61 10.33 -7.88
C MET A 172 5.86 9.03 -8.16
N MET A 173 4.80 9.06 -8.98
CA MET A 173 4.02 7.87 -9.36
C MET A 173 4.83 6.92 -10.25
N ALA A 174 5.75 7.46 -11.05
CA ALA A 174 6.68 6.66 -11.84
C ALA A 174 7.92 6.22 -11.03
N THR A 175 8.45 7.09 -10.16
CA THR A 175 9.76 6.86 -9.54
C THR A 175 9.71 6.17 -8.19
N GLY A 176 8.57 6.24 -7.48
CA GLY A 176 8.45 5.67 -6.13
C GLY A 176 9.25 6.38 -5.03
N VAL A 177 9.82 7.54 -5.33
CA VAL A 177 10.85 8.19 -4.50
C VAL A 177 10.44 8.36 -3.03
N MET A 178 9.21 8.81 -2.77
CA MET A 178 8.73 9.06 -1.40
C MET A 178 8.74 7.80 -0.54
N LEU A 179 8.28 6.69 -1.09
CA LEU A 179 8.33 5.43 -0.37
C LEU A 179 9.77 5.04 -0.08
N LEU A 180 10.60 4.98 -1.13
CA LEU A 180 11.95 4.42 -1.02
C LEU A 180 12.81 5.22 -0.05
N GLY A 181 12.77 6.55 -0.12
CA GLY A 181 13.50 7.37 0.85
C GLY A 181 12.85 7.39 2.23
N GLY A 182 11.52 7.26 2.34
CA GLY A 182 10.82 7.22 3.63
C GLY A 182 11.15 5.94 4.39
N ALA A 183 11.10 4.81 3.70
CA ALA A 183 11.53 3.53 4.23
C ALA A 183 13.04 3.52 4.53
N ALA A 184 13.88 4.10 3.66
CA ALA A 184 15.31 4.16 3.89
C ALA A 184 15.69 4.99 5.13
N TYR A 185 15.07 6.16 5.31
CA TYR A 185 15.36 7.05 6.43
C TYR A 185 14.77 6.52 7.75
N ASN A 186 13.49 6.14 7.77
CA ASN A 186 12.81 5.69 8.99
C ASN A 186 13.44 4.41 9.58
N ASN A 187 14.09 3.60 8.74
CA ASN A 187 14.73 2.35 9.16
C ASN A 187 16.26 2.43 9.16
N GLY A 188 16.84 3.64 9.10
CA GLY A 188 18.28 3.83 9.28
C GLY A 188 19.17 3.25 8.18
N ILE A 189 18.61 2.94 7.00
CA ILE A 189 19.36 2.51 5.82
C ILE A 189 20.16 3.69 5.25
N ALA A 190 19.56 4.88 5.28
CA ALA A 190 20.22 6.13 4.89
C ALA A 190 20.06 7.18 6.00
N PRO A 191 21.15 7.86 6.43
CA PRO A 191 21.11 8.81 7.55
C PRO A 191 20.58 10.20 7.17
N TYR A 192 20.09 10.38 5.94
CA TYR A 192 19.68 11.68 5.40
C TYR A 192 18.18 11.69 5.08
N LYS A 193 17.52 12.81 5.43
CA LYS A 193 16.09 13.05 5.15
C LYS A 193 15.78 13.35 3.68
N ASN A 194 16.82 13.65 2.88
CA ASN A 194 16.64 13.93 1.46
C ASN A 194 16.56 12.61 0.69
N TYR A 195 15.41 12.36 0.08
CA TYR A 195 15.17 11.17 -0.71
C TYR A 195 16.12 11.16 -1.93
N VAL A 196 16.84 10.07 -2.13
CA VAL A 196 17.73 9.88 -3.30
C VAL A 196 17.47 8.57 -4.04
N PHE A 197 16.62 7.69 -3.49
CA PHE A 197 16.31 6.40 -4.09
C PHE A 197 15.03 6.51 -4.91
N GLY A 198 15.05 5.95 -6.11
CA GLY A 198 13.95 5.95 -7.07
C GLY A 198 14.24 4.99 -8.21
N GLU A 199 13.20 4.41 -8.81
CA GLU A 199 13.36 3.48 -9.93
C GLU A 199 12.79 4.08 -11.22
N THR A 200 13.57 4.03 -12.28
CA THR A 200 13.13 4.38 -13.65
C THR A 200 13.73 3.39 -14.62
N TYR A 201 13.04 3.11 -15.73
CA TYR A 201 13.47 2.10 -16.68
C TYR A 201 13.69 2.72 -18.06
N GLY A 202 14.72 2.26 -18.77
CA GLY A 202 14.95 2.65 -20.16
C GLY A 202 14.17 1.77 -21.14
N ARG A 203 14.26 2.10 -22.44
CA ARG A 203 13.79 1.23 -23.54
C ARG A 203 14.33 -0.20 -23.45
N ALA A 204 15.58 -0.36 -23.04
CA ALA A 204 16.22 -1.66 -22.81
C ALA A 204 15.87 -2.30 -21.45
N ALA A 205 14.83 -1.82 -20.76
CA ALA A 205 14.31 -2.34 -19.50
C ALA A 205 15.27 -2.36 -18.30
N GLN A 206 16.44 -1.77 -18.41
CA GLN A 206 17.39 -1.60 -17.30
C GLN A 206 16.97 -0.45 -16.39
N SER A 207 17.20 -0.62 -15.09
CA SER A 207 17.02 0.44 -14.08
C SER A 207 18.06 1.56 -14.28
N LYS A 208 17.65 2.82 -14.15
CA LYS A 208 18.49 4.00 -14.42
C LYS A 208 18.38 5.06 -13.32
N SER A 209 19.49 5.77 -13.12
CA SER A 209 19.49 7.07 -12.43
C SER A 209 18.80 8.13 -13.29
N ILE A 210 18.13 9.08 -12.66
CA ILE A 210 17.44 10.17 -13.35
C ILE A 210 17.78 11.53 -12.73
N LEU A 211 17.89 12.57 -13.57
CA LEU A 211 18.16 13.95 -13.16
C LEU A 211 16.88 14.79 -13.17
N SER A 212 16.80 15.74 -12.25
CA SER A 212 15.78 16.80 -12.24
C SER A 212 16.08 17.84 -13.32
N ALA A 213 15.07 18.58 -13.75
CA ALA A 213 15.15 19.43 -14.94
C ALA A 213 16.19 20.57 -14.82
N GLU A 214 17.38 20.35 -15.39
CA GLU A 214 18.18 21.27 -16.20
C GLU A 214 19.12 20.46 -17.11
N GLY A 215 18.75 20.34 -18.39
CA GLY A 215 19.50 19.67 -19.44
C GLY A 215 18.53 19.19 -20.52
N GLU A 216 18.77 19.58 -21.78
CA GLU A 216 18.16 18.88 -22.91
C GLU A 216 18.41 17.39 -22.67
N HIS A 217 17.36 16.59 -22.73
CA HIS A 217 17.58 15.18 -23.01
C HIS A 217 18.32 15.17 -24.34
N GLY A 218 19.63 14.91 -24.30
CA GLY A 218 20.30 14.38 -25.47
C GLY A 218 19.41 13.24 -25.92
N ALA A 219 18.85 13.36 -27.12
CA ALA A 219 18.31 12.20 -27.80
C ALA A 219 19.30 11.07 -27.54
N LEU A 220 18.84 9.96 -26.96
CA LEU A 220 19.62 8.73 -27.01
C LEU A 220 19.97 8.58 -28.49
N LYS A 221 21.24 8.81 -28.86
CA LYS A 221 21.70 8.53 -30.21
C LYS A 221 21.36 7.05 -30.43
N PRO A 222 20.71 6.66 -31.53
CA PRO A 222 20.22 5.29 -31.74
C PRO A 222 21.32 4.21 -31.87
N GLU A 223 22.55 4.47 -31.45
CA GLU A 223 23.73 3.81 -32.00
C GLU A 223 24.70 3.44 -30.88
N THR A 224 24.40 2.30 -30.24
CA THR A 224 25.37 1.27 -29.78
C THR A 224 24.57 0.12 -29.18
N HIS A 225 24.04 -0.72 -30.05
CA HIS A 225 23.51 -2.04 -29.69
C HIS A 225 24.58 -3.07 -30.03
N GLU A 226 25.36 -3.51 -29.04
CA GLU A 226 25.99 -4.83 -29.11
C GLU A 226 25.26 -5.72 -28.10
N ALA A 227 24.51 -6.69 -28.63
CA ALA A 227 23.96 -7.78 -27.85
C ALA A 227 25.13 -8.67 -27.43
N GLY A 228 25.50 -8.63 -26.15
CA GLY A 228 26.42 -9.61 -25.58
C GLY A 228 25.76 -10.99 -25.57
N GLU A 229 26.49 -12.02 -26.00
CA GLU A 229 26.06 -13.43 -26.16
C GLU A 229 25.66 -14.16 -24.86
N HIS A 230 25.51 -13.46 -23.74
CA HIS A 230 25.05 -14.04 -22.48
C HIS A 230 23.95 -13.15 -21.89
N GLY A 231 22.71 -13.63 -21.92
CA GLY A 231 21.50 -12.93 -21.49
C GLY A 231 21.43 -12.62 -19.99
N VAL A 232 22.32 -11.75 -19.52
CA VAL A 232 22.30 -11.19 -18.17
C VAL A 232 22.39 -9.67 -18.31
N PHE A 233 21.23 -9.01 -18.30
CA PHE A 233 21.13 -7.56 -18.26
C PHE A 233 21.37 -7.04 -16.82
N SER A 234 22.57 -7.24 -16.28
CA SER A 234 22.94 -6.72 -14.96
C SER A 234 24.21 -5.90 -15.06
N GLU A 235 24.08 -4.58 -15.18
CA GLU A 235 24.87 -3.61 -14.40
C GLU A 235 24.07 -2.30 -14.29
N PRO A 236 23.75 -1.82 -13.07
CA PRO A 236 23.14 -0.52 -12.87
C PRO A 236 24.18 0.56 -13.18
N THR A 237 24.30 0.95 -14.44
CA THR A 237 25.11 2.11 -14.81
C THR A 237 24.36 3.37 -14.38
N ALA A 238 24.85 4.02 -13.33
CA ALA A 238 24.50 5.40 -13.00
C ALA A 238 24.98 6.31 -14.14
N ILE A 239 24.23 6.37 -15.24
CA ILE A 239 24.51 7.26 -16.36
C ILE A 239 24.04 8.66 -15.95
N PHE A 240 24.94 9.42 -15.34
CA PHE A 240 24.76 10.86 -15.20
C PHE A 240 24.84 11.48 -16.60
N ASN A 241 23.70 11.88 -17.16
CA ASN A 241 23.62 12.64 -18.41
C ASN A 241 24.49 13.92 -18.28
N PRO A 242 25.45 14.20 -19.19
CA PRO A 242 26.33 15.36 -19.07
C PRO A 242 25.53 16.65 -18.89
N ALA A 243 25.88 17.41 -17.85
CA ALA A 243 25.32 18.74 -17.62
C ALA A 243 25.64 19.69 -18.81
N PRO A 244 24.79 20.71 -19.07
CA PRO A 244 25.12 21.76 -20.02
C PRO A 244 26.50 22.37 -19.72
N PRO A 245 27.27 22.79 -20.75
CA PRO A 245 28.59 23.39 -20.53
C PRO A 245 28.53 24.55 -19.53
N GLY A 246 29.26 24.42 -18.42
CA GLY A 246 29.36 25.47 -17.38
C GLY A 246 28.48 25.29 -16.13
N LYS A 247 27.70 24.20 -16.01
CA LYS A 247 26.98 23.86 -14.76
C LYS A 247 27.42 22.49 -14.24
N ALA A 248 27.52 22.33 -12.92
CA ALA A 248 27.73 21.03 -12.29
C ALA A 248 26.45 20.18 -12.39
N PHE A 249 26.60 18.85 -12.44
CA PHE A 249 25.47 17.90 -12.47
C PHE A 249 24.46 18.17 -11.34
N GLY A 250 23.16 18.18 -11.67
CA GLY A 250 22.09 18.32 -10.67
C GLY A 250 22.08 19.66 -9.93
N THR A 251 22.61 20.74 -10.53
CA THR A 251 22.56 22.07 -9.92
C THR A 251 21.12 22.59 -9.88
N LEU A 252 20.57 22.75 -8.68
CA LEU A 252 19.25 23.36 -8.47
C LEU A 252 19.38 24.86 -8.19
N THR A 253 18.48 25.65 -8.77
CA THR A 253 18.26 27.04 -8.37
C THR A 253 17.74 27.12 -6.93
N ASP A 254 17.95 28.25 -6.25
CA ASP A 254 17.44 28.42 -4.88
C ASP A 254 15.91 28.39 -4.82
N ALA A 255 15.23 28.81 -5.89
CA ALA A 255 13.78 28.67 -6.02
C ALA A 255 13.33 27.20 -6.08
N GLN A 256 14.05 26.34 -6.82
CA GLN A 256 13.78 24.91 -6.86
C GLN A 256 14.02 24.24 -5.50
N LYS A 257 15.14 24.57 -4.83
CA LYS A 257 15.44 24.08 -3.47
C LYS A 257 14.36 24.50 -2.47
N ALA A 258 13.91 25.76 -2.51
CA ALA A 258 12.87 26.28 -1.63
C ALA A 258 11.55 25.50 -1.78
N ARG A 259 11.25 25.00 -2.99
CA ARG A 259 10.07 24.17 -3.29
C ARG A 259 10.25 22.68 -3.00
N GLY A 260 11.44 22.26 -2.53
CA GLY A 260 11.72 20.88 -2.17
C GLY A 260 12.00 19.95 -3.36
N VAL A 261 12.48 20.51 -4.48
CA VAL A 261 12.95 19.74 -5.64
C VAL A 261 14.23 18.98 -5.28
N LEU A 262 14.33 17.74 -5.74
CA LEU A 262 15.52 16.91 -5.63
C LEU A 262 16.37 17.02 -6.90
N PRO A 263 17.71 16.91 -6.81
CA PRO A 263 18.58 17.04 -7.97
C PRO A 263 18.64 15.77 -8.84
N PHE A 264 18.57 14.59 -8.22
CA PHE A 264 18.68 13.30 -8.90
C PHE A 264 18.06 12.17 -8.07
N LEU A 265 17.85 11.02 -8.71
CA LEU A 265 17.56 9.73 -8.07
C LEU A 265 18.51 8.66 -8.57
N VAL A 266 18.80 7.69 -7.71
CA VAL A 266 19.54 6.47 -8.03
C VAL A 266 18.67 5.24 -7.75
N PRO A 267 18.82 4.16 -8.54
CA PRO A 267 18.19 2.89 -8.24
C PRO A 267 18.50 2.42 -6.81
N LEU A 268 17.54 1.74 -6.19
CA LEU A 268 17.79 1.07 -4.91
C LEU A 268 18.82 -0.05 -5.14
N PRO A 269 19.91 -0.12 -4.37
CA PRO A 269 20.85 -1.24 -4.49
C PRO A 269 20.22 -2.57 -4.07
N ALA A 270 20.75 -3.68 -4.58
CA ALA A 270 20.39 -5.03 -4.16
C ALA A 270 20.37 -5.15 -2.64
N TRP A 271 19.36 -5.82 -2.09
CA TRP A 271 19.29 -6.02 -0.63
C TRP A 271 20.51 -6.74 -0.07
N GLN A 272 21.18 -7.58 -0.88
CA GLN A 272 22.37 -8.36 -0.54
C GLN A 272 23.61 -7.49 -0.33
N VAL A 273 23.66 -6.29 -0.93
CA VAL A 273 24.81 -5.37 -0.84
C VAL A 273 24.53 -4.17 0.05
N ILE A 274 23.30 -4.03 0.56
CA ILE A 274 22.94 -2.97 1.51
C ILE A 274 23.36 -3.40 2.92
N PRO A 275 24.23 -2.62 3.59
CA PRO A 275 24.53 -2.87 5.00
C PRO A 275 23.25 -2.80 5.84
N PRO A 276 23.03 -3.73 6.79
CA PRO A 276 21.85 -3.69 7.63
C PRO A 276 21.86 -2.42 8.50
N GLY A 277 20.86 -1.55 8.32
CA GLY A 277 20.65 -0.35 9.13
C GLY A 277 20.04 -0.65 10.51
N ASP A 278 19.43 -1.83 10.66
CA ASP A 278 18.74 -2.29 11.86
C ASP A 278 19.71 -3.04 12.80
N ILE A 279 20.37 -2.32 13.71
CA ILE A 279 21.36 -2.93 14.63
C ILE A 279 20.63 -3.52 15.84
N PHE A 280 20.43 -4.84 15.85
CA PHE A 280 19.74 -5.53 16.96
C PHE A 280 20.63 -5.92 18.15
N ARG A 281 21.97 -6.04 17.97
CA ARG A 281 22.90 -6.38 19.07
C ARG A 281 24.38 -6.16 18.75
N VAL A 282 25.16 -5.72 19.75
CA VAL A 282 26.65 -5.67 19.79
C VAL A 282 27.26 -6.79 20.68
N PHE A 283 26.54 -7.29 21.69
CA PHE A 283 27.08 -8.18 22.75
C PHE A 283 26.41 -9.57 22.82
N GLU A 284 26.57 -10.45 21.83
CA GLU A 284 26.12 -11.87 21.91
C GLU A 284 27.17 -12.80 22.53
N ARG A 285 26.83 -14.09 22.70
CA ARG A 285 27.78 -15.16 23.07
C ARG A 285 28.96 -15.18 22.10
N GLY A 286 30.08 -14.55 22.46
CA GLY A 286 31.38 -14.78 21.83
C GLY A 286 32.00 -16.03 22.46
N GLY A 287 32.31 -17.03 21.64
CA GLY A 287 32.88 -18.30 22.09
C GLY A 287 34.20 -18.61 21.37
N ARG A 288 35.14 -19.23 22.11
CA ARG A 288 36.43 -19.75 21.59
C ARG A 288 36.29 -20.71 20.39
N ASN A 289 35.11 -21.30 20.21
CA ASN A 289 34.79 -22.30 19.18
C ASN A 289 33.90 -21.77 18.04
N ILE A 290 33.55 -20.48 18.03
CA ILE A 290 32.89 -19.86 16.88
C ILE A 290 33.98 -19.61 15.82
N SER A 291 34.45 -20.68 15.16
CA SER A 291 35.01 -20.53 13.82
C SER A 291 33.96 -19.83 12.94
N PRO A 292 34.35 -18.99 11.98
CA PRO A 292 33.44 -18.24 11.10
C PRO A 292 32.72 -19.18 10.12
N ILE A 293 31.96 -20.14 10.65
CA ILE A 293 31.10 -20.99 9.85
C ILE A 293 29.81 -20.19 9.75
N PHE A 294 29.72 -19.41 8.67
CA PHE A 294 28.45 -19.07 8.04
C PHE A 294 27.49 -20.25 8.25
N PRO A 295 26.23 -20.06 8.68
CA PRO A 295 25.31 -21.19 8.77
C PRO A 295 25.31 -21.89 7.39
N GLU A 296 25.99 -23.02 7.34
CA GLU A 296 26.45 -23.61 6.08
C GLU A 296 25.22 -24.10 5.34
N ILE A 297 25.17 -23.78 4.06
CA ILE A 297 24.34 -24.49 3.09
C ILE A 297 24.99 -25.87 2.95
N GLY A 298 24.58 -26.84 3.78
CA GLY A 298 25.11 -28.19 3.74
C GLY A 298 24.48 -29.08 4.79
N LEU A 299 24.18 -30.32 4.42
CA LEU A 299 23.60 -31.36 5.27
C LEU A 299 24.27 -31.40 6.67
N PRO A 300 23.52 -31.67 7.75
CA PRO A 300 24.11 -31.80 9.08
C PRO A 300 25.24 -32.85 9.02
N ASN A 301 26.39 -32.47 9.56
CA ASN A 301 27.42 -33.42 9.97
C ASN A 301 26.73 -34.60 10.66
N SER A 302 26.88 -35.80 10.10
CA SER A 302 26.20 -37.04 10.50
C SER A 302 26.45 -37.50 11.94
N LEU A 303 27.33 -36.82 12.69
CA LEU A 303 27.76 -37.17 14.04
C LEU A 303 27.46 -36.08 15.10
N GLY A 304 26.99 -34.89 14.71
CA GLY A 304 26.55 -33.83 15.65
C GLY A 304 27.61 -33.37 16.67
N ALA A 305 28.89 -33.55 16.36
CA ALA A 305 29.99 -33.36 17.32
C ALA A 305 30.32 -31.88 17.59
N ILE A 306 30.00 -30.98 16.64
CA ILE A 306 30.28 -29.53 16.76
C ILE A 306 29.27 -28.85 17.70
N GLN A 307 28.02 -29.32 17.78
CA GLN A 307 26.99 -28.75 18.65
C GLN A 307 27.16 -29.07 20.15
N ARG A 308 28.08 -29.96 20.54
CA ARG A 308 28.16 -30.50 21.92
C ARG A 308 28.93 -29.64 22.93
N LEU A 309 29.50 -28.49 22.56
CA LEU A 309 30.48 -27.78 23.41
C LEU A 309 30.19 -26.29 23.68
N GLU A 310 28.93 -25.83 23.63
CA GLU A 310 28.59 -24.48 24.11
C GLU A 310 27.86 -24.52 25.46
N GLU A 311 28.47 -23.93 26.50
CA GLU A 311 27.77 -23.60 27.74
C GLU A 311 26.88 -22.35 27.53
N PRO A 312 25.59 -22.41 27.88
CA PRO A 312 24.70 -21.25 27.79
C PRO A 312 25.13 -20.07 28.69
N GLY A 313 25.41 -18.90 28.10
CA GLY A 313 25.29 -17.61 28.80
C GLY A 313 26.57 -16.88 29.24
N ARG A 314 27.75 -17.16 28.69
CA ARG A 314 28.97 -16.36 28.98
C ARG A 314 29.75 -15.99 27.71
N PRO A 315 29.72 -14.73 27.23
CA PRO A 315 30.65 -14.27 26.20
C PRO A 315 32.01 -13.94 26.83
N ASP A 316 33.06 -14.68 26.48
CA ASP A 316 34.31 -14.63 27.26
C ASP A 316 35.37 -13.64 26.69
N ILE A 317 35.37 -13.26 25.39
CA ILE A 317 36.48 -12.39 24.87
C ILE A 317 36.29 -11.60 23.55
N HIS A 318 35.21 -11.72 22.76
CA HIS A 318 35.08 -11.04 21.44
C HIS A 318 33.71 -10.37 21.22
N GLN A 319 33.66 -9.27 20.44
CA GLN A 319 32.41 -8.79 19.83
C GLN A 319 31.80 -9.90 18.97
N SER A 320 30.47 -9.99 18.92
CA SER A 320 29.78 -10.98 18.08
C SER A 320 30.15 -10.81 16.61
N ASN A 321 30.36 -11.93 15.89
CA ASN A 321 30.45 -11.95 14.42
C ASN A 321 29.15 -11.50 13.74
N ARG A 322 28.11 -11.09 14.47
CA ARG A 322 26.89 -10.49 13.92
C ARG A 322 26.97 -8.96 13.76
N GLY A 323 28.15 -8.34 13.67
CA GLY A 323 28.31 -6.93 13.30
C GLY A 323 27.69 -6.58 11.93
N PRO A 324 27.69 -5.30 11.51
CA PRO A 324 27.14 -4.90 10.20
C PRO A 324 27.78 -5.72 9.06
N GLY A 325 26.96 -6.39 8.24
CA GLY A 325 27.43 -7.08 7.02
C GLY A 325 27.77 -8.57 7.12
N THR A 326 27.16 -9.34 8.03
CA THR A 326 27.46 -10.78 8.17
C THR A 326 26.28 -11.71 7.87
N GLY A 327 26.49 -12.68 6.96
CA GLY A 327 25.91 -14.04 6.82
C GLY A 327 24.39 -14.27 6.79
N LEU A 328 23.59 -13.57 7.59
CA LEU A 328 22.13 -13.68 7.71
C LEU A 328 21.43 -12.37 8.13
N ARG A 329 22.17 -11.28 8.43
CA ARG A 329 21.56 -9.99 8.78
C ARG A 329 21.26 -9.20 7.50
N ILE A 330 19.98 -8.96 7.27
CA ILE A 330 19.42 -8.22 6.14
C ILE A 330 18.63 -7.04 6.69
N ALA A 331 18.58 -5.92 5.98
CA ALA A 331 17.62 -4.87 6.32
C ALA A 331 16.21 -5.39 5.95
N VAL A 332 15.43 -5.77 6.97
CA VAL A 332 14.07 -6.34 6.78
C VAL A 332 13.18 -5.45 5.92
N PRO A 333 13.21 -4.12 6.10
CA PRO A 333 12.41 -3.23 5.26
C PRO A 333 12.87 -3.26 3.80
N VAL A 334 14.17 -3.41 3.55
CA VAL A 334 14.75 -3.49 2.20
C VAL A 334 14.34 -4.79 1.52
N ILE A 335 14.42 -5.94 2.20
CA ILE A 335 13.96 -7.20 1.59
C ILE A 335 12.46 -7.18 1.33
N ASN A 336 11.67 -6.59 2.23
CA ASN A 336 10.24 -6.43 2.01
C ASN A 336 9.96 -5.57 0.76
N ILE A 337 10.70 -4.47 0.56
CA ILE A 337 10.63 -3.67 -0.69
C ILE A 337 11.01 -4.49 -1.93
N HIS A 338 12.04 -5.35 -1.84
CA HIS A 338 12.51 -6.12 -2.99
C HIS A 338 11.63 -7.33 -3.32
N LYS A 339 10.94 -7.91 -2.34
CA LYS A 339 10.24 -9.20 -2.46
C LYS A 339 8.74 -9.13 -2.24
N THR A 340 8.23 -7.99 -1.79
CA THR A 340 6.79 -7.73 -1.72
C THR A 340 6.53 -6.46 -2.51
N ARG A 341 5.71 -6.58 -3.56
CA ARG A 341 5.29 -5.42 -4.36
C ARG A 341 4.25 -4.55 -3.65
N LEU A 342 4.05 -4.79 -2.35
CA LEU A 342 3.22 -4.03 -1.40
C LEU A 342 3.33 -2.51 -1.58
N ASN A 343 4.54 -2.05 -1.91
CA ASN A 343 4.85 -0.65 -1.94
C ASN A 343 5.23 -0.15 -3.35
N ASP A 344 5.29 -1.02 -4.35
CA ASP A 344 5.71 -0.66 -5.71
C ASP A 344 4.68 -1.07 -6.77
N PRO A 345 3.55 -0.36 -6.84
CA PRO A 345 2.75 -0.31 -8.05
C PRO A 345 3.13 0.93 -8.89
N PHE A 346 4.43 1.22 -9.08
CA PHE A 346 4.80 2.37 -9.93
C PHE A 346 4.26 2.18 -11.34
N THR A 347 4.03 3.29 -12.03
CA THR A 347 3.41 3.27 -13.36
C THR A 347 4.28 2.60 -14.43
N TRP A 348 5.53 2.21 -14.15
CA TRP A 348 6.35 1.39 -15.06
C TRP A 348 5.89 -0.04 -15.24
N PHE A 349 5.04 -0.55 -14.35
CA PHE A 349 4.63 -1.96 -14.36
C PHE A 349 3.12 -2.10 -14.25
N MET A 350 2.60 -3.26 -14.63
CA MET A 350 1.19 -3.58 -14.44
C MET A 350 0.87 -3.78 -12.96
N GLY A 351 -0.43 -3.73 -12.63
CA GLY A 351 -0.92 -4.11 -11.29
C GLY A 351 -0.71 -5.61 -11.03
N THR A 352 -1.04 -6.07 -9.83
CA THR A 352 -1.00 -7.51 -9.56
C THR A 352 -2.13 -8.26 -10.25
N ASN A 353 -3.26 -7.61 -10.56
CA ASN A 353 -4.38 -8.16 -11.35
C ASN A 353 -4.95 -9.49 -10.80
N ASP A 354 -4.73 -9.78 -9.52
CA ASP A 354 -5.01 -11.07 -8.87
C ASP A 354 -6.06 -10.98 -7.74
N GLN A 355 -6.65 -9.80 -7.57
CA GLN A 355 -7.66 -9.48 -6.56
C GLN A 355 -8.84 -8.72 -7.17
N PRO A 356 -10.06 -8.90 -6.63
CA PRO A 356 -11.19 -8.04 -6.97
C PRO A 356 -10.86 -6.58 -6.63
N GLY A 357 -11.04 -5.70 -7.62
CA GLY A 357 -10.72 -4.28 -7.49
C GLY A 357 -9.24 -3.88 -7.56
N ASP A 358 -8.36 -4.76 -8.07
CA ASP A 358 -6.92 -4.49 -8.23
C ASP A 358 -6.44 -4.71 -9.67
N TYR A 359 -7.17 -4.16 -10.65
CA TYR A 359 -6.88 -4.31 -12.08
C TYR A 359 -6.38 -3.02 -12.72
N ARG A 360 -5.19 -3.10 -13.33
CA ARG A 360 -4.60 -2.02 -14.15
C ARG A 360 -3.45 -2.52 -15.01
N THR A 361 -3.11 -1.75 -16.04
CA THR A 361 -1.88 -1.89 -16.83
C THR A 361 -0.80 -0.89 -16.38
N SER A 362 0.28 -0.76 -17.16
CA SER A 362 1.40 0.17 -16.97
C SER A 362 1.24 1.48 -17.79
N GLY A 363 2.22 2.37 -17.67
CA GLY A 363 2.35 3.60 -18.44
C GLY A 363 1.23 4.60 -18.20
N CYS A 364 0.89 5.36 -19.24
CA CYS A 364 -0.23 6.30 -19.15
C CYS A 364 -1.59 5.58 -19.01
N ALA A 365 -1.71 4.37 -19.58
CA ALA A 365 -2.92 3.57 -19.52
C ALA A 365 -3.24 3.07 -18.10
N SER A 366 -2.28 3.03 -17.17
CA SER A 366 -2.55 2.70 -15.76
C SER A 366 -3.60 3.62 -15.12
N CYS A 367 -3.69 4.86 -15.59
CA CYS A 367 -4.65 5.87 -15.12
C CYS A 367 -5.75 6.17 -16.15
N HIS A 368 -5.40 6.18 -17.44
CA HIS A 368 -6.30 6.67 -18.49
C HIS A 368 -7.13 5.59 -19.19
N VAL A 369 -6.88 4.31 -18.92
CA VAL A 369 -7.70 3.20 -19.38
C VAL A 369 -8.36 2.57 -18.16
N VAL A 370 -9.69 2.65 -18.09
CA VAL A 370 -10.46 2.30 -16.89
C VAL A 370 -10.77 0.81 -16.85
N TYR A 371 -10.54 0.19 -15.70
CA TYR A 371 -10.90 -1.20 -15.39
C TYR A 371 -12.10 -1.25 -14.44
N ALA A 372 -12.86 -2.35 -14.51
CA ALA A 372 -13.96 -2.62 -13.58
C ALA A 372 -13.37 -3.00 -12.21
N ASN A 373 -13.27 -2.03 -11.30
CA ASN A 373 -12.56 -2.20 -10.02
C ASN A 373 -13.44 -2.02 -8.76
N ASP A 374 -14.65 -1.50 -8.88
CA ASP A 374 -15.48 -1.22 -7.69
C ASP A 374 -16.94 -0.97 -8.09
N ARG A 375 -17.88 -1.59 -7.37
CA ARG A 375 -19.33 -1.45 -7.55
C ARG A 375 -19.93 -0.22 -6.86
N ASP A 376 -19.18 0.47 -6.00
CA ASP A 376 -19.64 1.65 -5.29
C ASP A 376 -19.64 2.90 -6.22
N PRO A 377 -20.79 3.56 -6.47
CA PRO A 377 -20.86 4.80 -7.25
C PRO A 377 -20.03 5.96 -6.67
N VAL A 378 -19.79 5.99 -5.37
CA VAL A 378 -18.92 7.00 -4.73
C VAL A 378 -17.47 6.82 -5.19
N HIS A 379 -17.00 5.59 -5.33
CA HIS A 379 -15.62 5.26 -5.69
C HIS A 379 -15.39 5.23 -7.21
N SER A 380 -16.34 4.67 -7.96
CA SER A 380 -16.24 4.42 -9.39
C SER A 380 -17.04 5.39 -10.27
N SER A 381 -17.84 6.29 -9.69
CA SER A 381 -18.69 7.20 -10.45
C SER A 381 -19.55 6.44 -11.47
N VAL A 382 -19.69 6.94 -12.70
CA VAL A 382 -20.45 6.30 -13.79
C VAL A 382 -19.93 4.91 -14.21
N TRP A 383 -18.75 4.51 -13.75
CA TRP A 383 -18.13 3.23 -14.09
C TRP A 383 -18.54 2.09 -13.15
N SER A 384 -19.21 2.38 -12.02
CA SER A 384 -19.62 1.37 -11.03
C SER A 384 -20.50 0.25 -11.60
N GLN A 385 -21.26 0.56 -12.64
CA GLN A 385 -22.12 -0.39 -13.35
C GLN A 385 -21.38 -1.58 -13.97
N PHE A 386 -20.05 -1.48 -14.17
CA PHE A 386 -19.25 -2.53 -14.79
C PHE A 386 -18.67 -3.53 -13.77
N GLY A 387 -18.88 -3.32 -12.48
CA GLY A 387 -18.44 -4.27 -11.45
C GLY A 387 -17.01 -4.05 -10.94
N ARG A 388 -16.43 -5.12 -10.38
CA ARG A 388 -15.11 -5.11 -9.71
C ARG A 388 -14.15 -6.22 -10.16
N ASP A 389 -14.54 -6.97 -11.19
CA ASP A 389 -13.90 -8.24 -11.54
C ASP A 389 -12.94 -8.12 -12.73
N GLY A 390 -12.62 -6.89 -13.16
CA GLY A 390 -11.71 -6.65 -14.29
C GLY A 390 -12.23 -7.23 -15.61
N GLU A 391 -13.55 -7.41 -15.73
CA GLU A 391 -14.21 -7.87 -16.95
C GLU A 391 -14.42 -6.72 -17.92
N THR A 392 -14.45 -7.04 -19.22
CA THR A 392 -14.57 -6.03 -20.27
C THR A 392 -16.01 -5.81 -20.72
N ALA A 393 -16.29 -4.56 -21.11
CA ALA A 393 -17.49 -4.18 -21.84
C ALA A 393 -17.18 -3.72 -23.27
N THR A 394 -16.00 -4.07 -23.79
CA THR A 394 -15.56 -3.62 -25.11
C THR A 394 -16.48 -4.11 -26.24
N ALA A 395 -16.53 -3.31 -27.30
CA ALA A 395 -17.17 -3.70 -28.56
C ALA A 395 -16.38 -4.77 -29.32
N ASP A 396 -15.08 -4.93 -29.05
CA ASP A 396 -14.22 -5.85 -29.78
C ASP A 396 -14.66 -7.31 -29.61
N PRO A 397 -15.06 -8.00 -30.70
CA PRO A 397 -15.50 -9.38 -30.60
C PRO A 397 -14.38 -10.33 -30.26
N THR A 398 -13.10 -9.96 -30.39
CA THR A 398 -11.97 -10.86 -30.12
C THR A 398 -11.73 -11.10 -28.63
N ILE A 399 -12.11 -10.15 -27.78
CA ILE A 399 -11.82 -10.16 -26.34
C ILE A 399 -12.89 -10.94 -25.55
N PRO A 400 -12.50 -11.89 -24.68
CA PRO A 400 -13.44 -12.62 -23.84
C PRO A 400 -14.11 -11.72 -22.79
N ARG A 401 -15.45 -11.74 -22.73
CA ARG A 401 -16.23 -10.86 -21.84
C ARG A 401 -16.17 -11.28 -20.36
N ALA A 402 -16.06 -12.58 -20.08
CA ALA A 402 -16.08 -13.15 -18.73
C ALA A 402 -14.67 -13.51 -18.21
N GLU A 403 -13.61 -12.94 -18.80
CA GLU A 403 -12.23 -13.13 -18.36
C GLU A 403 -11.73 -11.83 -17.71
N SER A 404 -11.33 -11.94 -16.45
CA SER A 404 -10.71 -10.84 -15.70
C SER A 404 -9.38 -10.40 -16.31
N GLY A 405 -8.97 -9.16 -16.02
CA GLY A 405 -7.68 -8.61 -16.48
C GLY A 405 -7.78 -7.80 -17.76
N HIS A 406 -8.99 -7.41 -18.17
CA HIS A 406 -9.25 -6.57 -19.33
C HIS A 406 -9.81 -5.20 -18.93
N PRO A 407 -9.46 -4.13 -19.67
CA PRO A 407 -10.09 -2.84 -19.46
C PRO A 407 -11.56 -2.88 -19.87
N ILE A 408 -12.36 -1.96 -19.33
CA ILE A 408 -13.79 -1.86 -19.66
C ILE A 408 -13.97 -1.58 -21.15
N LYS A 409 -13.12 -0.71 -21.73
CA LYS A 409 -13.17 -0.30 -23.15
C LYS A 409 -11.78 -0.02 -23.69
N HIS A 410 -11.67 -0.10 -25.01
CA HIS A 410 -10.52 0.42 -25.76
C HIS A 410 -10.69 1.94 -25.96
N ALA A 411 -10.45 2.74 -24.91
CA ALA A 411 -10.42 4.21 -24.99
C ALA A 411 -9.55 4.85 -23.90
N PHE A 412 -8.87 5.96 -24.25
CA PHE A 412 -8.26 6.87 -23.26
C PHE A 412 -9.32 7.85 -22.75
N THR A 413 -9.35 8.09 -21.43
CA THR A 413 -10.28 9.05 -20.83
C THR A 413 -9.60 9.98 -19.82
N ARG A 414 -10.19 11.17 -19.66
CA ARG A 414 -9.88 12.11 -18.57
C ARG A 414 -10.92 12.03 -17.44
N ALA A 415 -12.01 11.29 -17.64
CA ALA A 415 -13.06 11.00 -16.67
C ALA A 415 -12.65 9.80 -15.78
N ILE A 416 -11.51 9.96 -15.08
CA ILE A 416 -10.87 8.89 -14.31
C ILE A 416 -11.60 8.75 -12.96
N PRO A 417 -12.14 7.58 -12.62
CA PRO A 417 -12.70 7.35 -11.29
C PRO A 417 -11.60 7.21 -10.24
N SER A 418 -11.93 7.52 -8.98
CA SER A 418 -11.00 7.38 -7.86
C SER A 418 -10.63 5.92 -7.61
N SER A 419 -11.51 4.96 -7.91
CA SER A 419 -11.19 3.52 -7.91
C SER A 419 -10.01 3.16 -8.83
N GLN A 420 -9.79 3.88 -9.93
CA GLN A 420 -8.61 3.67 -10.78
C GLN A 420 -7.31 4.09 -10.06
N CYS A 421 -7.37 5.16 -9.27
CA CYS A 421 -6.25 5.64 -8.46
C CYS A 421 -5.97 4.68 -7.29
N MET A 422 -7.01 4.04 -6.75
CA MET A 422 -6.89 3.10 -5.64
C MET A 422 -5.95 1.93 -5.94
N ASN A 423 -5.90 1.42 -7.17
CA ASN A 423 -5.00 0.32 -7.55
C ASN A 423 -3.51 0.56 -7.23
N CYS A 424 -3.09 1.82 -7.01
CA CYS A 424 -1.74 2.14 -6.55
C CYS A 424 -1.72 2.65 -5.10
N HIS A 425 -2.80 3.30 -4.67
CA HIS A 425 -2.87 3.93 -3.35
C HIS A 425 -3.40 3.00 -2.24
N MET A 426 -3.98 1.85 -2.55
CA MET A 426 -4.58 0.94 -1.56
C MET A 426 -3.64 -0.18 -1.08
N HIS A 427 -2.49 -0.36 -1.73
CA HIS A 427 -1.60 -1.53 -1.53
C HIS A 427 -0.93 -1.56 -0.15
N GLN A 428 -0.65 -0.38 0.41
CA GLN A 428 -0.30 -0.27 1.83
C GLN A 428 -1.59 -0.25 2.67
N PRO A 429 -1.83 -1.25 3.54
CA PRO A 429 -3.06 -1.33 4.32
C PRO A 429 -3.21 -0.20 5.34
N ASN A 430 -2.07 0.40 5.71
CA ASN A 430 -1.96 1.45 6.70
C ASN A 430 -2.06 2.87 6.12
N MET A 431 -2.30 2.99 4.79
CA MET A 431 -2.90 4.11 4.04
C MET A 431 -2.20 4.43 2.71
N PHE A 432 -2.99 4.70 1.64
CA PHE A 432 -3.11 5.97 0.88
C PHE A 432 -4.53 5.98 0.22
N ILE A 433 -5.24 7.13 0.17
CA ILE A 433 -6.63 7.29 -0.33
C ILE A 433 -7.75 6.48 0.39
N ASN A 434 -7.51 5.33 1.03
CA ASN A 434 -8.55 4.61 1.81
C ASN A 434 -9.32 5.52 2.78
N SER A 435 -8.62 6.44 3.43
CA SER A 435 -9.22 7.43 4.33
C SER A 435 -10.11 8.46 3.62
N TYR A 436 -9.87 8.78 2.34
CA TYR A 436 -10.78 9.60 1.52
C TYR A 436 -12.18 8.99 1.48
N TYR A 437 -12.26 7.67 1.35
CA TYR A 437 -13.50 6.89 1.42
C TYR A 437 -13.92 6.53 2.85
N GLY A 438 -13.21 7.00 3.88
CA GLY A 438 -13.55 6.67 5.27
C GLY A 438 -13.30 5.21 5.62
N TYR A 439 -12.31 4.55 5.00
CA TYR A 439 -11.91 3.18 5.31
C TYR A 439 -10.51 3.10 5.92
N THR A 440 -10.27 2.07 6.73
CA THR A 440 -8.94 1.65 7.23
C THR A 440 -8.84 0.14 7.18
N MET A 441 -7.63 -0.42 7.34
CA MET A 441 -7.46 -1.86 7.45
C MET A 441 -8.35 -2.48 8.54
N TRP A 442 -8.92 -3.64 8.26
CA TRP A 442 -9.70 -4.42 9.21
C TRP A 442 -8.85 -4.86 10.42
N ASP A 443 -9.45 -4.85 11.60
CA ASP A 443 -8.81 -5.09 12.90
C ASP A 443 -8.72 -6.58 13.29
N TYR A 444 -9.14 -7.47 12.39
CA TYR A 444 -9.29 -8.92 12.60
C TYR A 444 -10.40 -9.36 13.57
N GLU A 445 -11.10 -8.42 14.21
CA GLU A 445 -12.04 -8.68 15.30
C GLU A 445 -13.47 -8.31 14.95
N SER A 446 -13.69 -7.14 14.36
CA SER A 446 -15.04 -6.66 14.00
C SER A 446 -15.69 -7.65 13.02
N ASP A 447 -16.83 -8.24 13.41
CA ASP A 447 -17.50 -9.31 12.66
C ASP A 447 -16.64 -10.56 12.37
N ALA A 448 -15.64 -10.85 13.22
CA ALA A 448 -14.80 -12.05 13.16
C ALA A 448 -15.54 -13.39 12.92
N PRO A 449 -16.75 -13.65 13.47
CA PRO A 449 -17.50 -14.86 13.19
C PRO A 449 -17.79 -15.11 11.71
N ARG A 450 -17.69 -14.11 10.83
CA ARG A 450 -17.92 -14.27 9.38
C ARG A 450 -16.64 -14.34 8.55
N MET A 451 -15.50 -14.10 9.17
CA MET A 451 -14.21 -13.94 8.48
C MET A 451 -13.21 -15.06 8.81
N TRP A 452 -13.36 -15.70 9.96
CA TRP A 452 -12.50 -16.79 10.42
C TRP A 452 -13.17 -18.16 10.28
N PRO A 453 -12.43 -19.21 9.88
CA PRO A 453 -12.93 -20.58 9.88
C PRO A 453 -12.95 -21.15 11.31
N GLY A 454 -14.00 -21.87 11.67
CA GLY A 454 -14.12 -22.47 13.00
C GLY A 454 -15.55 -22.82 13.39
N PRO A 455 -15.74 -23.52 14.52
CA PRO A 455 -17.07 -24.01 14.93
C PRO A 455 -18.08 -22.88 15.13
N ASP A 456 -17.61 -21.71 15.56
CA ASP A 456 -18.44 -20.52 15.80
C ASP A 456 -18.60 -19.62 14.56
N ASN A 457 -18.11 -20.06 13.39
CA ASN A 457 -18.28 -19.30 12.14
C ASN A 457 -19.79 -19.17 11.79
N GLN A 458 -20.20 -18.01 11.32
CA GLN A 458 -21.59 -17.65 10.99
C GLN A 458 -21.77 -17.32 9.50
N THR A 459 -20.76 -17.58 8.67
CA THR A 459 -20.88 -17.37 7.23
C THR A 459 -21.93 -18.32 6.66
N PRO A 460 -22.93 -17.83 5.91
CA PRO A 460 -23.89 -18.71 5.23
C PRO A 460 -23.16 -19.68 4.30
N ARG A 461 -23.71 -20.89 4.12
CA ARG A 461 -23.18 -21.86 3.16
C ARG A 461 -23.21 -21.26 1.75
N PRO A 462 -22.06 -21.11 1.06
CA PRO A 462 -22.05 -20.67 -0.33
C PRO A 462 -22.86 -21.61 -1.23
N GLU A 463 -23.42 -21.08 -2.30
CA GLU A 463 -24.10 -21.91 -3.30
C GLU A 463 -23.11 -22.87 -3.98
N GLY A 464 -23.54 -24.10 -4.27
CA GLY A 464 -22.72 -25.10 -4.99
C GLY A 464 -21.65 -25.83 -4.17
N ILE A 465 -21.34 -25.40 -2.94
CA ILE A 465 -20.36 -26.11 -2.09
C ILE A 465 -20.96 -27.39 -1.49
N SER A 466 -20.18 -28.47 -1.41
CA SER A 466 -20.59 -29.70 -0.73
C SER A 466 -20.71 -29.51 0.79
N ASP A 467 -21.50 -30.34 1.47
CA ASP A 467 -21.58 -30.29 2.95
C ASP A 467 -20.23 -30.58 3.59
N ALA A 468 -19.48 -31.53 3.03
CA ALA A 468 -18.15 -31.89 3.50
C ALA A 468 -17.18 -30.70 3.37
N ASP A 469 -17.20 -30.00 2.24
CA ASP A 469 -16.33 -28.84 2.02
C ASP A 469 -16.75 -27.64 2.86
N TYR A 470 -18.04 -27.40 3.05
CA TYR A 470 -18.50 -26.34 3.95
C TYR A 470 -18.05 -26.61 5.40
N GLN A 471 -18.18 -27.85 5.87
CA GLN A 471 -17.70 -28.23 7.21
C GLN A 471 -16.18 -28.06 7.31
N ARG A 472 -15.42 -28.49 6.29
CA ARG A 472 -13.97 -28.42 6.26
C ARG A 472 -13.44 -26.98 6.19
N ILE A 473 -14.02 -26.13 5.34
CA ILE A 473 -13.52 -24.78 5.03
C ILE A 473 -14.06 -23.74 6.02
N TYR A 474 -15.31 -23.84 6.46
CA TYR A 474 -15.94 -22.80 7.27
C TYR A 474 -16.06 -23.18 8.74
N LYS A 475 -16.23 -24.47 9.07
CA LYS A 475 -16.59 -24.92 10.43
C LYS A 475 -15.44 -25.54 11.23
N GLN A 476 -14.25 -25.61 10.65
CA GLN A 476 -13.06 -26.19 11.30
C GLN A 476 -11.92 -25.19 11.29
N GLN A 477 -11.10 -25.18 12.35
CA GLN A 477 -9.90 -24.36 12.37
C GLN A 477 -8.94 -24.79 11.25
N HIS A 478 -8.36 -23.82 10.55
CA HIS A 478 -7.33 -24.09 9.55
C HIS A 478 -5.95 -24.28 10.20
N TYR A 479 -5.27 -25.34 9.77
CA TYR A 479 -3.91 -25.70 10.18
C TYR A 479 -3.01 -25.77 8.93
N PRO A 480 -2.68 -24.63 8.32
CA PRO A 480 -2.01 -24.60 7.03
C PRO A 480 -0.58 -25.17 7.13
N THR A 481 -0.21 -25.98 6.15
CA THR A 481 1.15 -26.45 5.89
C THR A 481 2.04 -25.29 5.44
N ALA A 482 3.37 -25.46 5.45
CA ALA A 482 4.28 -24.43 4.95
C ALA A 482 4.02 -24.08 3.48
N ALA A 483 3.61 -25.07 2.66
CA ALA A 483 3.23 -24.86 1.27
C ALA A 483 1.94 -24.04 1.12
N GLU A 484 0.90 -24.32 1.92
CA GLU A 484 -0.35 -23.54 1.91
C GLU A 484 -0.12 -22.11 2.39
N VAL A 485 0.68 -21.92 3.45
CA VAL A 485 1.10 -20.59 3.90
C VAL A 485 1.82 -19.85 2.79
N ARG A 486 2.73 -20.51 2.07
CA ARG A 486 3.47 -19.89 0.97
C ARG A 486 2.54 -19.47 -0.17
N THR A 487 1.66 -20.36 -0.61
CA THR A 487 0.67 -20.08 -1.67
C THR A 487 -0.21 -18.89 -1.32
N ALA A 488 -0.69 -18.80 -0.07
CA ALA A 488 -1.44 -17.63 0.40
C ALA A 488 -0.58 -16.35 0.36
N ASN A 489 0.66 -16.43 0.87
CA ASN A 489 1.56 -15.29 1.01
C ASN A 489 2.10 -14.73 -0.32
N GLU A 490 2.08 -15.51 -1.39
CA GLU A 490 2.45 -15.02 -2.73
C GLU A 490 1.40 -14.10 -3.35
N ARG A 491 0.16 -14.14 -2.85
CA ARG A 491 -0.96 -13.30 -3.30
C ARG A 491 -1.31 -12.23 -2.28
N ASN A 492 -1.20 -12.55 -0.99
CA ASN A 492 -1.49 -11.67 0.11
C ASN A 492 -0.29 -11.55 1.06
N PRO A 493 0.37 -10.39 1.19
CA PRO A 493 1.54 -10.23 2.04
C PRO A 493 1.25 -10.34 3.54
N GLU A 494 -0.02 -10.45 3.94
CA GLU A 494 -0.51 -10.66 5.31
C GLU A 494 -0.38 -12.14 5.74
N ALA A 495 0.41 -12.42 6.77
CA ALA A 495 0.57 -13.80 7.27
C ALA A 495 -0.72 -14.38 7.89
N ALA A 496 -1.58 -13.54 8.46
CA ALA A 496 -2.86 -13.97 9.03
C ALA A 496 -3.83 -14.52 7.96
N ALA A 497 -3.66 -14.11 6.70
CA ALA A 497 -4.50 -14.56 5.59
C ALA A 497 -4.47 -16.08 5.41
N ALA A 498 -3.32 -16.74 5.64
CA ALA A 498 -3.18 -18.19 5.53
C ALA A 498 -4.10 -18.99 6.47
N ARG A 499 -4.64 -18.35 7.52
CA ARG A 499 -5.60 -18.94 8.46
C ARG A 499 -7.02 -18.41 8.26
N GLY A 500 -7.17 -17.22 7.69
CA GLY A 500 -8.45 -16.58 7.43
C GLY A 500 -9.19 -17.17 6.23
N LEU A 501 -10.49 -16.90 6.14
CA LEU A 501 -11.28 -17.28 4.95
C LEU A 501 -10.87 -16.48 3.70
N TRP A 502 -10.22 -15.33 3.87
CA TRP A 502 -9.76 -14.48 2.77
C TRP A 502 -8.45 -14.92 2.09
N ALA A 503 -7.86 -16.05 2.52
CA ALA A 503 -6.91 -16.76 1.65
C ALA A 503 -7.53 -17.02 0.27
N ASP A 504 -8.83 -17.35 0.25
CA ASP A 504 -9.62 -17.65 -0.94
C ASP A 504 -10.09 -16.35 -1.66
N VAL A 505 -9.85 -16.29 -2.97
CA VAL A 505 -10.20 -15.15 -3.83
C VAL A 505 -11.72 -14.98 -3.95
N ASP A 506 -12.48 -16.06 -4.00
CA ASP A 506 -13.93 -16.04 -4.16
C ASP A 506 -14.62 -15.66 -2.85
N PHE A 507 -14.04 -16.03 -1.71
CA PHE A 507 -14.45 -15.46 -0.43
C PHE A 507 -14.26 -13.94 -0.43
N MET A 508 -13.08 -13.47 -0.84
CA MET A 508 -12.75 -12.04 -0.94
C MET A 508 -13.71 -11.28 -1.86
N ARG A 509 -14.02 -11.86 -3.03
CA ARG A 509 -14.99 -11.33 -3.99
C ARG A 509 -16.41 -11.21 -3.44
N THR A 510 -16.70 -11.62 -2.21
CA THR A 510 -18.05 -11.48 -1.64
C THR A 510 -18.04 -10.79 -0.29
N VAL A 511 -16.89 -10.30 0.22
CA VAL A 511 -16.77 -9.76 1.58
C VAL A 511 -17.75 -8.60 1.81
N ALA A 512 -17.82 -7.65 0.89
CA ALA A 512 -18.78 -6.55 0.97
C ALA A 512 -20.24 -7.01 0.95
N ASP A 513 -20.58 -8.13 0.28
CA ASP A 513 -21.96 -8.63 0.18
C ASP A 513 -22.50 -9.12 1.54
N ARG A 514 -21.61 -9.32 2.52
CA ARG A 514 -21.94 -9.69 3.89
C ARG A 514 -22.34 -8.49 4.76
N ASN A 515 -22.16 -7.27 4.26
CA ASN A 515 -22.37 -6.02 5.02
C ASN A 515 -23.76 -5.91 5.67
N PHE A 516 -24.83 -6.35 5.00
CA PHE A 516 -26.18 -6.37 5.58
C PHE A 516 -26.33 -7.29 6.79
N ALA A 517 -25.47 -8.30 6.91
CA ALA A 517 -25.52 -9.29 7.97
C ALA A 517 -24.48 -9.02 9.09
N ASN A 518 -23.66 -7.99 8.91
CA ASN A 518 -22.63 -7.57 9.85
C ASN A 518 -23.22 -6.69 10.96
N LYS A 519 -22.61 -6.76 12.14
CA LYS A 519 -23.04 -6.03 13.33
C LYS A 519 -22.05 -4.93 13.71
N ASP A 520 -20.77 -5.11 13.53
CA ASP A 520 -19.79 -4.19 14.11
C ASP A 520 -19.16 -3.29 13.03
N THR A 521 -19.13 -3.74 11.78
CA THR A 521 -18.49 -3.01 10.69
C THR A 521 -19.12 -3.20 9.30
N GLN A 522 -18.73 -2.36 8.36
CA GLN A 522 -18.96 -2.52 6.91
C GLN A 522 -17.62 -2.63 6.19
N PHE A 523 -17.51 -3.55 5.24
CA PHE A 523 -16.30 -3.78 4.44
C PHE A 523 -16.37 -3.05 3.10
N ALA A 524 -15.20 -2.66 2.58
CA ALA A 524 -15.05 -2.11 1.22
C ALA A 524 -15.27 -3.18 0.14
N ASP A 525 -15.58 -2.75 -1.08
CA ASP A 525 -15.79 -3.64 -2.23
C ASP A 525 -14.51 -4.16 -2.88
N TYR A 526 -13.41 -3.46 -2.64
CA TYR A 526 -12.09 -3.65 -3.26
C TYR A 526 -11.07 -4.25 -2.29
N HIS A 527 -10.04 -4.89 -2.85
CA HIS A 527 -9.08 -5.68 -2.05
C HIS A 527 -7.64 -5.67 -2.59
N GLY A 528 -6.97 -4.52 -2.62
CA GLY A 528 -5.57 -4.49 -3.07
C GLY A 528 -4.67 -5.41 -2.24
N HIS A 529 -3.86 -6.23 -2.91
CA HIS A 529 -3.08 -7.33 -2.31
C HIS A 529 -3.87 -8.30 -1.40
N GLY A 530 -5.20 -8.35 -1.49
CA GLY A 530 -6.02 -9.23 -0.66
C GLY A 530 -6.27 -8.72 0.76
N TRP A 531 -5.98 -7.44 1.03
CA TRP A 531 -6.33 -6.80 2.29
C TRP A 531 -7.85 -6.58 2.42
N ASN A 532 -8.34 -6.65 3.65
CA ASN A 532 -9.72 -6.27 3.99
C ASN A 532 -9.74 -4.89 4.64
N PHE A 533 -10.68 -4.05 4.22
CA PHE A 533 -10.83 -2.68 4.71
C PHE A 533 -12.21 -2.47 5.35
N ARG A 534 -12.23 -1.82 6.51
CA ARG A 534 -13.41 -1.51 7.32
C ARG A 534 -13.75 -0.03 7.31
N ALA A 535 -15.03 0.31 7.27
CA ALA A 535 -15.52 1.68 7.35
C ALA A 535 -15.32 2.27 8.76
N ILE A 536 -14.98 3.55 8.83
CA ILE A 536 -14.86 4.33 10.06
C ILE A 536 -16.16 5.09 10.30
N TYR A 537 -16.78 4.87 11.45
CA TYR A 537 -18.01 5.55 11.85
C TYR A 537 -17.76 6.54 12.97
N LYS A 538 -18.60 7.58 13.02
CA LYS A 538 -18.60 8.59 14.08
C LYS A 538 -18.84 7.95 15.44
N ARG A 539 -17.96 8.26 16.40
CA ARG A 539 -18.03 7.75 17.77
C ARG A 539 -17.76 8.84 18.81
N ASP A 540 -18.24 8.63 20.02
CA ASP A 540 -17.81 9.40 21.20
C ASP A 540 -16.46 8.87 21.75
N ARG A 541 -15.97 9.48 22.84
CA ARG A 541 -14.67 9.11 23.44
C ARG A 541 -14.65 7.73 24.10
N ASP A 542 -15.82 7.13 24.37
CA ASP A 542 -15.94 5.77 24.92
C ASP A 542 -16.16 4.72 23.81
N GLY A 543 -16.28 5.16 22.56
CA GLY A 543 -16.45 4.30 21.40
C GLY A 543 -17.89 4.01 21.02
N ASN A 544 -18.88 4.69 21.60
CA ASN A 544 -20.29 4.51 21.22
C ASN A 544 -20.56 5.08 19.83
N LEU A 545 -21.31 4.36 18.99
CA LEU A 545 -21.75 4.87 17.68
C LEU A 545 -22.68 6.07 17.85
N LEU A 546 -22.46 7.11 17.05
CA LEU A 546 -23.24 8.34 17.10
C LEU A 546 -24.03 8.58 15.82
N ASP A 547 -25.22 9.16 15.99
CA ASP A 547 -25.97 9.74 14.88
C ASP A 547 -25.36 11.08 14.41
N ALA A 548 -25.95 11.68 13.38
CA ALA A 548 -25.50 12.96 12.83
C ALA A 548 -25.46 14.11 13.87
N LYS A 549 -26.34 14.09 14.88
CA LYS A 549 -26.43 15.12 15.92
C LYS A 549 -25.50 14.85 17.11
N GLY A 550 -25.01 13.63 17.26
CA GLY A 550 -24.16 13.24 18.39
C GLY A 550 -22.86 14.02 18.51
N ASN A 551 -22.40 14.25 19.74
CA ASN A 551 -21.17 14.98 20.04
C ASN A 551 -19.97 14.06 20.32
N MET A 552 -19.00 14.03 19.39
CA MET A 552 -17.77 13.23 19.50
C MET A 552 -16.87 13.61 20.68
N ALA A 553 -17.01 14.83 21.22
CA ALA A 553 -16.19 15.29 22.34
C ALA A 553 -16.68 14.79 23.72
N THR A 554 -17.81 14.07 23.77
CA THR A 554 -18.36 13.51 25.00
C THR A 554 -17.81 12.11 25.30
N ALA A 555 -17.96 11.66 26.55
CA ALA A 555 -17.68 10.29 26.98
C ALA A 555 -18.97 9.72 27.58
N SER A 556 -19.82 9.13 26.73
CA SER A 556 -21.13 8.57 27.09
C SER A 556 -22.13 9.53 27.75
N THR A 557 -21.96 10.85 27.64
CA THR A 557 -22.88 11.83 28.25
C THR A 557 -23.98 12.31 27.29
N ASP A 558 -23.80 12.14 25.99
CA ASP A 558 -24.80 12.47 24.96
C ASP A 558 -25.69 11.27 24.61
N THR A 559 -26.36 10.70 25.62
CA THR A 559 -27.07 9.43 25.50
C THR A 559 -28.24 9.46 24.50
N ALA A 560 -28.78 10.64 24.19
CA ALA A 560 -29.86 10.81 23.23
C ALA A 560 -29.44 10.53 21.77
N HIS A 561 -28.14 10.58 21.49
CA HIS A 561 -27.57 10.45 20.15
C HIS A 561 -26.66 9.22 19.99
N ILE A 562 -26.61 8.37 21.02
CA ILE A 562 -25.97 7.05 20.96
C ILE A 562 -26.90 6.08 20.22
N ILE A 563 -26.34 5.42 19.21
CA ILE A 563 -27.04 4.38 18.45
C ILE A 563 -26.86 3.05 19.18
N ALA A 564 -27.97 2.35 19.42
CA ALA A 564 -27.95 1.04 20.04
C ALA A 564 -27.15 0.03 19.20
N ASN A 565 -26.35 -0.82 19.85
CA ASN A 565 -25.50 -1.76 19.12
C ASN A 565 -26.30 -2.80 18.30
N ASP A 566 -27.53 -3.12 18.71
CA ASP A 566 -28.41 -4.05 18.02
C ASP A 566 -29.39 -3.38 17.04
N ASP A 567 -29.26 -2.07 16.81
CA ASP A 567 -30.09 -1.35 15.85
C ASP A 567 -29.85 -1.87 14.43
N PRO A 568 -30.89 -2.42 13.74
CA PRO A 568 -30.74 -2.99 12.41
C PRO A 568 -30.51 -1.93 11.33
N GLU A 569 -30.78 -0.66 11.61
CA GLU A 569 -30.63 0.45 10.66
C GLU A 569 -29.37 1.30 10.92
N LYS A 570 -28.47 0.86 11.80
CA LYS A 570 -27.26 1.63 12.14
C LYS A 570 -26.39 1.94 10.93
N PHE A 571 -26.19 0.99 10.01
CA PHE A 571 -25.35 1.18 8.83
C PHE A 571 -26.15 1.39 7.54
N THR A 572 -27.29 0.71 7.41
CA THR A 572 -28.17 0.83 6.25
C THR A 572 -29.63 0.79 6.67
N LYS A 573 -30.42 1.78 6.26
CA LYS A 573 -31.88 1.84 6.47
C LYS A 573 -32.58 0.66 5.78
N ALA A 574 -33.72 0.23 6.32
CA ALA A 574 -34.47 -0.88 5.75
C ALA A 574 -34.78 -0.68 4.26
N GLY A 575 -34.40 -1.64 3.41
CA GLY A 575 -34.58 -1.58 1.95
C GLY A 575 -33.63 -0.63 1.21
N GLY A 576 -32.64 -0.05 1.89
CA GLY A 576 -31.60 0.76 1.27
C GLY A 576 -30.65 -0.06 0.39
N PRO A 577 -30.03 0.55 -0.64
CA PRO A 577 -29.01 -0.11 -1.44
C PRO A 577 -27.75 -0.38 -0.60
N GLN A 578 -26.97 -1.40 -1.00
CA GLN A 578 -25.66 -1.67 -0.40
C GLN A 578 -24.69 -0.51 -0.62
N PHE A 579 -24.68 0.01 -1.84
CA PHE A 579 -23.86 1.16 -2.25
C PHE A 579 -24.80 2.32 -2.62
N PRO A 580 -24.90 3.36 -1.77
CA PRO A 580 -25.74 4.51 -2.07
C PRO A 580 -25.15 5.36 -3.19
N GLU A 581 -26.01 6.03 -3.95
CA GLU A 581 -25.58 7.08 -4.87
C GLU A 581 -24.99 8.27 -4.10
N PRO A 582 -24.03 9.02 -4.67
CA PRO A 582 -23.44 10.15 -4.00
C PRO A 582 -24.49 11.21 -3.64
N ALA A 583 -24.38 11.78 -2.44
CA ALA A 583 -25.28 12.81 -1.98
C ALA A 583 -24.97 14.13 -2.72
N ALA A 584 -25.73 14.47 -3.77
CA ALA A 584 -25.50 15.70 -4.56
C ALA A 584 -25.41 17.00 -3.71
N THR A 585 -25.91 16.97 -2.46
CA THR A 585 -25.68 17.99 -1.42
C THR A 585 -25.36 17.33 -0.06
N PRO A 586 -24.39 17.86 0.72
CA PRO A 586 -24.08 17.42 2.10
C PRO A 586 -25.32 17.39 3.02
N GLY A 587 -25.49 16.34 3.84
CA GLY A 587 -26.58 16.28 4.84
C GLY A 587 -26.94 14.85 5.30
N PRO A 588 -28.11 14.62 5.96
CA PRO A 588 -28.50 13.33 6.56
C PRO A 588 -28.80 12.19 5.56
N GLY A 589 -28.25 12.27 4.34
CA GLY A 589 -28.29 11.25 3.29
C GLY A 589 -27.39 10.05 3.56
N GLN A 590 -26.89 9.88 4.78
CA GLN A 590 -26.17 8.69 5.20
C GLN A 590 -27.04 7.44 4.99
N PRO A 591 -26.46 6.32 4.53
CA PRO A 591 -27.20 5.09 4.25
C PRO A 591 -27.89 4.55 5.50
N GLY A 592 -27.32 4.77 6.69
CA GLY A 592 -27.85 4.38 7.99
C GLY A 592 -28.01 5.53 8.98
N LYS A 593 -28.23 5.19 10.25
CA LYS A 593 -28.26 6.16 11.37
C LYS A 593 -26.85 6.65 11.74
N ALA A 594 -25.86 5.78 11.67
CA ALA A 594 -24.46 6.11 11.96
C ALA A 594 -23.85 6.89 10.80
N VAL A 595 -22.96 7.83 11.13
CA VAL A 595 -22.27 8.64 10.12
C VAL A 595 -20.98 7.95 9.69
N HIS A 596 -20.87 7.60 8.41
CA HIS A 596 -19.63 7.12 7.81
C HIS A 596 -18.68 8.30 7.59
N MET A 597 -17.50 8.24 8.20
CA MET A 597 -16.54 9.34 8.31
C MET A 597 -15.63 9.44 7.08
N MET A 598 -16.21 9.34 5.89
CA MET A 598 -15.50 9.63 4.63
C MET A 598 -15.38 11.14 4.39
N SER A 599 -14.46 11.53 3.49
CA SER A 599 -14.35 12.91 3.03
C SER A 599 -15.70 13.42 2.56
N ILE A 600 -16.04 14.66 2.89
CA ILE A 600 -17.25 15.28 2.35
C ILE A 600 -17.19 15.39 0.82
N HIS A 601 -15.99 15.52 0.24
CA HIS A 601 -15.81 15.54 -1.21
C HIS A 601 -16.15 14.18 -1.82
N ALA A 602 -15.77 13.07 -1.17
CA ALA A 602 -16.14 11.73 -1.59
C ALA A 602 -17.67 11.53 -1.48
N GLU A 603 -18.26 11.86 -0.33
CA GLU A 603 -19.69 11.68 -0.07
C GLU A 603 -20.58 12.35 -1.13
N ILE A 604 -20.18 13.52 -1.65
CA ILE A 604 -20.91 14.25 -2.69
C ILE A 604 -20.56 13.82 -4.12
N GLY A 605 -19.66 12.84 -4.29
CA GLY A 605 -19.32 12.21 -5.55
C GLY A 605 -18.11 12.78 -6.27
N MET A 606 -17.32 13.66 -5.64
CA MET A 606 -16.08 14.17 -6.23
C MET A 606 -15.04 13.06 -6.34
N GLN A 607 -14.44 12.95 -7.52
CA GLN A 607 -13.35 12.03 -7.79
C GLN A 607 -12.00 12.70 -7.59
N CYS A 608 -10.93 11.93 -7.41
CA CYS A 608 -9.57 12.46 -7.27
C CYS A 608 -9.22 13.39 -8.45
N ALA A 609 -9.64 13.03 -9.67
CA ALA A 609 -9.45 13.82 -10.89
C ALA A 609 -10.25 15.14 -10.95
N ASP A 610 -11.18 15.38 -10.01
CA ASP A 610 -11.88 16.66 -9.86
C ASP A 610 -11.02 17.72 -9.15
N CYS A 611 -10.10 17.29 -8.28
CA CYS A 611 -9.21 18.17 -7.50
C CYS A 611 -7.74 18.09 -7.95
N HIS A 612 -7.27 16.92 -8.38
CA HIS A 612 -5.92 16.73 -8.92
C HIS A 612 -5.92 16.86 -10.44
N PHE A 613 -5.29 17.91 -10.94
CA PHE A 613 -5.26 18.25 -12.36
C PHE A 613 -4.06 17.63 -13.08
N ALA A 614 -3.87 18.03 -14.35
CA ALA A 614 -2.85 17.46 -15.21
C ALA A 614 -1.44 17.52 -14.60
N GLN A 615 -1.06 18.59 -13.90
CA GLN A 615 0.26 18.66 -13.31
C GLN A 615 0.41 17.78 -12.07
N ASP A 616 -0.62 17.67 -11.23
CA ASP A 616 -0.58 16.78 -10.06
C ASP A 616 -0.45 15.31 -10.49
N GLY A 617 -1.12 14.92 -11.57
CA GLY A 617 -1.06 13.55 -12.10
C GLY A 617 0.25 13.23 -12.83
N HIS A 618 0.77 14.16 -13.64
CA HIS A 618 1.96 13.90 -14.47
C HIS A 618 3.26 14.49 -13.89
N GLY A 619 3.20 15.28 -12.83
CA GLY A 619 4.32 16.08 -12.35
C GLY A 619 4.58 17.34 -13.20
N ASN A 620 5.53 18.15 -12.75
CA ASN A 620 5.93 19.41 -13.40
C ASN A 620 7.33 19.33 -14.07
N GLY A 621 7.82 18.11 -14.30
CA GLY A 621 9.16 17.84 -14.82
C GLY A 621 10.29 17.93 -13.79
N SER A 622 10.01 18.35 -12.56
CA SER A 622 10.95 18.25 -11.44
C SER A 622 10.72 16.98 -10.63
N ILE A 623 11.78 16.48 -10.01
CA ILE A 623 11.70 15.38 -9.06
C ILE A 623 11.34 15.94 -7.69
N HIS A 624 10.27 15.41 -7.08
CA HIS A 624 9.85 15.75 -5.72
C HIS A 624 9.90 14.51 -4.84
N GLY A 625 10.57 14.60 -3.69
CA GLY A 625 10.66 13.48 -2.74
C GLY A 625 9.45 13.30 -1.84
N GLU A 626 8.61 14.32 -1.72
CA GLU A 626 7.50 14.39 -0.77
C GLU A 626 6.18 14.66 -1.47
N VAL A 627 5.12 13.93 -1.12
CA VAL A 627 3.80 14.04 -1.79
C VAL A 627 3.32 15.48 -1.76
N ALA A 628 3.41 16.14 -0.61
CA ALA A 628 2.94 17.52 -0.45
C ALA A 628 3.72 18.54 -1.31
N ASN A 629 4.97 18.26 -1.70
CA ASN A 629 5.75 19.13 -2.58
C ASN A 629 5.34 18.98 -4.05
N ALA A 630 4.86 17.79 -4.43
CA ALA A 630 4.44 17.46 -5.79
C ALA A 630 3.03 17.97 -6.16
N VAL A 631 2.28 18.52 -5.19
CA VAL A 631 0.91 19.01 -5.40
C VAL A 631 0.88 20.51 -5.70
N GLU A 632 0.13 20.90 -6.72
CA GLU A 632 -0.07 22.28 -7.17
C GLU A 632 -1.31 22.94 -6.56
N ILE A 633 -2.36 22.16 -6.29
CA ILE A 633 -3.62 22.66 -5.75
C ILE A 633 -3.56 22.81 -4.22
N GLY A 634 -4.21 23.82 -3.68
CA GLY A 634 -4.44 24.00 -2.24
C GLY A 634 -5.90 24.35 -1.93
N CYS A 635 -6.32 24.15 -0.68
CA CYS A 635 -7.72 24.38 -0.29
C CYS A 635 -8.22 25.79 -0.64
N LYS A 636 -7.37 26.81 -0.49
CA LYS A 636 -7.75 28.21 -0.73
C LYS A 636 -7.95 28.55 -2.21
N ASP A 637 -7.39 27.75 -3.11
CA ASP A 637 -7.48 27.99 -4.54
C ASP A 637 -8.93 27.83 -5.01
N CYS A 638 -9.73 27.03 -4.31
CA CYS A 638 -11.17 26.85 -4.52
C CYS A 638 -12.04 27.50 -3.41
N HIS A 639 -11.61 27.45 -2.14
CA HIS A 639 -12.44 27.92 -1.01
C HIS A 639 -12.16 29.37 -0.58
N GLY A 640 -11.07 29.98 -1.03
CA GLY A 640 -10.61 31.29 -0.58
C GLY A 640 -10.07 31.28 0.86
N SER A 641 -9.99 32.46 1.46
CA SER A 641 -9.64 32.68 2.86
C SER A 641 -10.79 33.38 3.60
N ALA A 642 -10.60 33.69 4.87
CA ALA A 642 -11.55 34.51 5.63
C ALA A 642 -11.72 35.93 5.06
N ASP A 643 -10.70 36.45 4.36
CA ASP A 643 -10.66 37.84 3.91
C ASP A 643 -10.87 38.00 2.39
N ALA A 644 -10.54 36.96 1.61
CA ALA A 644 -10.57 36.99 0.15
C ALA A 644 -11.28 35.77 -0.47
N TYR A 645 -11.98 36.01 -1.57
CA TYR A 645 -12.49 34.96 -2.44
C TYR A 645 -11.34 34.25 -3.17
N PRO A 646 -11.51 32.98 -3.60
CA PRO A 646 -10.50 32.26 -4.36
C PRO A 646 -10.17 32.97 -5.67
N THR A 647 -8.89 32.99 -6.03
CA THR A 647 -8.41 33.50 -7.32
C THR A 647 -8.63 32.49 -8.45
N LEU A 648 -8.94 31.23 -8.12
CA LEU A 648 -8.96 30.09 -9.05
C LEU A 648 -7.63 29.89 -9.77
N ARG A 649 -6.52 30.22 -9.10
CA ARG A 649 -5.16 29.92 -9.55
C ARG A 649 -4.49 29.01 -8.55
N THR A 650 -3.85 27.94 -9.04
CA THR A 650 -3.12 27.01 -8.19
C THR A 650 -1.97 27.73 -7.50
N SER A 651 -1.78 27.50 -6.19
CA SER A 651 -0.82 28.29 -5.39
C SER A 651 0.16 27.45 -4.57
N ASN A 652 0.08 26.13 -4.67
CA ASN A 652 0.88 25.22 -3.85
C ASN A 652 2.29 24.98 -4.45
N LEU A 653 3.15 24.19 -3.79
CA LEU A 653 4.59 24.14 -4.12
C LEU A 653 4.93 23.70 -5.55
N ALA A 654 4.18 22.73 -6.10
CA ALA A 654 4.41 22.32 -7.48
C ALA A 654 3.86 23.32 -8.49
N ALA A 655 2.96 24.22 -8.10
CA ALA A 655 2.36 25.20 -9.01
C ALA A 655 3.41 26.08 -9.65
N ARG A 656 3.20 26.47 -10.91
CA ARG A 656 4.06 27.43 -11.60
C ARG A 656 4.04 28.78 -10.87
N PRO A 657 5.06 29.64 -11.01
CA PRO A 657 5.11 30.93 -10.31
C PRO A 657 3.82 31.78 -10.42
N GLU A 658 3.16 31.76 -11.56
CA GLU A 658 1.91 32.46 -11.86
C GLU A 658 0.62 31.69 -11.50
N GLY A 659 0.77 30.43 -11.07
CA GLY A 659 -0.32 29.49 -10.84
C GLY A 659 -1.04 29.05 -12.13
N TRP A 660 -1.57 27.83 -12.14
CA TRP A 660 -2.42 27.36 -13.21
C TRP A 660 -3.83 27.94 -13.06
N ASP A 661 -4.36 28.51 -14.14
CA ASP A 661 -5.70 29.12 -14.15
C ASP A 661 -6.78 28.04 -14.26
N LEU A 662 -7.53 27.79 -13.18
CA LEU A 662 -8.57 26.77 -13.15
C LEU A 662 -9.78 27.13 -14.02
N THR A 663 -9.97 28.41 -14.37
CA THR A 663 -11.10 28.87 -15.19
C THR A 663 -11.03 28.41 -16.65
N VAL A 664 -9.85 28.00 -17.12
CA VAL A 664 -9.66 27.51 -18.50
C VAL A 664 -9.86 26.00 -18.60
N ILE A 665 -9.99 25.29 -17.48
CA ILE A 665 -10.21 23.84 -17.50
C ILE A 665 -11.60 23.56 -18.07
N ARG A 666 -11.65 22.57 -18.97
CA ARG A 666 -12.89 22.09 -19.60
C ARG A 666 -13.05 20.60 -19.34
N ASN A 667 -14.26 20.20 -18.99
CA ASN A 667 -14.64 18.79 -18.87
C ASN A 667 -14.78 18.15 -20.26
N PRO A 668 -14.86 16.81 -20.37
CA PRO A 668 -15.01 16.12 -21.65
C PRO A 668 -16.23 16.57 -22.46
N ASP A 669 -17.28 17.05 -21.80
CA ASP A 669 -18.49 17.62 -22.42
C ASP A 669 -18.30 19.08 -22.92
N GLY A 670 -17.11 19.66 -22.75
CA GLY A 670 -16.78 21.01 -23.18
C GLY A 670 -17.19 22.12 -22.20
N ARG A 671 -17.86 21.82 -21.08
CA ARG A 671 -18.24 22.83 -20.08
C ARG A 671 -17.04 23.26 -19.24
N PRO A 672 -16.99 24.51 -18.75
CA PRO A 672 -16.03 24.92 -17.73
C PRO A 672 -16.15 24.05 -16.47
N ARG A 673 -15.01 23.53 -15.98
CA ARG A 673 -14.99 22.79 -14.72
C ARG A 673 -15.32 23.70 -13.54
N PHE A 674 -14.76 24.91 -13.54
CA PHE A 674 -15.03 25.94 -12.55
C PHE A 674 -15.72 27.13 -13.21
N GLU A 675 -16.79 27.63 -12.59
CA GLU A 675 -17.55 28.75 -13.13
C GLU A 675 -18.16 29.61 -12.03
N TRP A 676 -18.00 30.93 -12.13
CA TRP A 676 -18.74 31.88 -11.32
C TRP A 676 -20.10 32.16 -11.96
N VAL A 677 -21.18 31.93 -11.23
CA VAL A 677 -22.54 32.19 -11.68
C VAL A 677 -23.30 33.07 -10.69
N VAL A 678 -24.45 33.59 -11.10
CA VAL A 678 -25.38 34.28 -10.20
C VAL A 678 -26.55 33.35 -9.89
N GLN A 679 -26.76 33.03 -8.61
CA GLN A 679 -27.89 32.26 -8.09
C GLN A 679 -28.53 33.06 -6.95
N ASP A 680 -29.86 33.22 -6.98
CA ASP A 680 -30.63 34.00 -5.99
C ASP A 680 -30.06 35.42 -5.75
N GLY A 681 -29.68 36.10 -6.83
CA GLY A 681 -29.09 37.44 -6.80
C GLY A 681 -27.66 37.50 -6.24
N ARG A 682 -27.03 36.36 -5.95
CA ARG A 682 -25.70 36.26 -5.35
C ARG A 682 -24.72 35.55 -6.26
N ARG A 683 -23.47 35.99 -6.23
CA ARG A 683 -22.38 35.35 -6.96
C ARG A 683 -21.94 34.09 -6.21
N VAL A 684 -21.95 32.94 -6.86
CA VAL A 684 -21.51 31.65 -6.31
C VAL A 684 -20.50 30.98 -7.25
N LEU A 685 -19.62 30.16 -6.70
CA LEU A 685 -18.66 29.36 -7.44
C LEU A 685 -19.19 27.94 -7.61
N LEU A 686 -19.29 27.46 -8.84
CA LEU A 686 -19.61 26.09 -9.16
C LEU A 686 -18.36 25.32 -9.59
N GLN A 687 -18.28 24.06 -9.17
CA GLN A 687 -17.37 23.05 -9.71
C GLN A 687 -18.20 21.92 -10.31
N ARG A 688 -17.77 21.36 -11.44
CA ARG A 688 -18.45 20.26 -12.13
C ARG A 688 -17.61 19.00 -12.15
N SER A 689 -18.26 17.85 -11.96
CA SER A 689 -17.56 16.57 -12.03
C SER A 689 -17.00 16.34 -13.43
N VAL A 690 -15.75 15.90 -13.50
CA VAL A 690 -15.10 15.44 -14.72
C VAL A 690 -15.66 14.12 -15.22
N SER A 691 -16.14 13.27 -14.32
CA SER A 691 -16.59 11.91 -14.63
C SER A 691 -18.09 11.80 -14.79
N ASN A 692 -18.88 12.53 -14.01
CA ASN A 692 -20.33 12.50 -14.08
C ASN A 692 -20.90 13.86 -14.53
N PRO A 693 -21.31 14.02 -15.81
CA PRO A 693 -21.80 15.30 -16.33
C PRO A 693 -23.09 15.80 -15.66
N LYS A 694 -23.78 14.95 -14.87
CA LYS A 694 -24.97 15.32 -14.10
C LYS A 694 -24.64 15.93 -12.73
N LEU A 695 -23.40 15.86 -12.26
CA LEU A 695 -22.99 16.37 -10.96
C LEU A 695 -22.29 17.73 -11.09
N GLU A 696 -22.81 18.70 -10.35
CA GLU A 696 -22.19 19.99 -10.12
C GLU A 696 -22.41 20.43 -8.67
N TRP A 697 -21.41 21.11 -8.09
CA TRP A 697 -21.37 21.46 -6.68
C TRP A 697 -21.17 22.95 -6.50
N ARG A 698 -21.96 23.55 -5.60
CA ARG A 698 -21.67 24.89 -5.08
C ARG A 698 -20.52 24.80 -4.09
N ILE A 699 -19.39 25.42 -4.42
CA ILE A 699 -18.24 25.50 -3.53
C ILE A 699 -18.57 26.43 -2.35
N HIS A 700 -18.35 25.94 -1.13
CA HIS A 700 -18.52 26.74 0.07
C HIS A 700 -17.30 27.63 0.28
N LEU A 701 -17.52 28.95 0.36
CA LEU A 701 -16.44 29.92 0.43
C LEU A 701 -16.18 30.33 1.88
N THR A 702 -14.89 30.38 2.27
CA THR A 702 -14.50 30.67 3.66
C THR A 702 -14.89 32.09 4.08
N LYS A 703 -14.80 33.06 3.16
CA LYS A 703 -15.23 34.44 3.39
C LYS A 703 -16.71 34.52 3.72
N ASP A 704 -17.53 33.75 3.02
CA ASP A 704 -18.98 33.74 3.20
C ASP A 704 -19.38 33.15 4.55
N SER A 705 -18.66 32.12 5.03
CA SER A 705 -18.95 31.49 6.32
C SER A 705 -18.59 32.35 7.53
N VAL A 706 -17.72 33.35 7.37
CA VAL A 706 -17.31 34.27 8.45
C VAL A 706 -17.95 35.66 8.35
N THR A 707 -18.66 35.95 7.26
CA THR A 707 -19.29 37.26 7.03
C THR A 707 -20.67 37.32 7.66
N ARG A 708 -20.82 38.08 8.75
CA ARG A 708 -22.11 38.28 9.42
C ARG A 708 -23.15 38.86 8.45
N GLY A 709 -24.34 38.28 8.43
CA GLY A 709 -25.43 38.67 7.52
C GLY A 709 -25.40 37.95 6.16
N HIS A 710 -24.34 37.19 5.84
CA HIS A 710 -24.35 36.29 4.69
C HIS A 710 -25.18 35.03 5.01
N PRO A 711 -25.95 34.46 4.06
CA PRO A 711 -26.76 33.26 4.33
C PRO A 711 -25.97 32.01 4.74
N ASP A 712 -24.70 31.91 4.35
CA ASP A 712 -23.81 30.81 4.75
C ASP A 712 -23.03 31.09 6.05
N PHE A 713 -23.32 32.21 6.73
CA PHE A 713 -22.63 32.59 7.97
C PHE A 713 -22.75 31.50 9.04
N ASN A 714 -21.61 31.16 9.64
CA ASN A 714 -21.52 30.21 10.75
C ASN A 714 -20.70 30.83 11.88
N GLU A 715 -21.35 31.07 13.02
CA GLU A 715 -20.71 31.72 14.17
C GLU A 715 -19.53 30.92 14.72
N LYS A 716 -19.61 29.58 14.74
CA LYS A 716 -18.50 28.72 15.20
C LYS A 716 -17.29 28.85 14.27
N ALA A 717 -17.51 28.85 12.96
CA ALA A 717 -16.45 29.05 11.97
C ALA A 717 -15.84 30.45 12.09
N ALA A 718 -16.67 31.50 12.20
CA ALA A 718 -16.23 32.87 12.40
C ALA A 718 -15.39 33.02 13.67
N ARG A 719 -15.84 32.43 14.78
CA ARG A 719 -15.06 32.40 16.03
C ARG A 719 -13.74 31.68 15.85
N ALA A 720 -13.72 30.47 15.31
CA ALA A 720 -12.48 29.71 15.13
C ALA A 720 -11.46 30.44 14.23
N LYS A 721 -11.91 31.07 13.14
CA LYS A 721 -11.02 31.73 12.17
C LYS A 721 -10.63 33.16 12.52
N LEU A 722 -11.46 33.88 13.28
CA LEU A 722 -11.26 35.31 13.57
C LEU A 722 -10.93 35.61 15.03
N ILE A 723 -10.67 34.60 15.87
CA ILE A 723 -10.28 34.78 17.28
C ILE A 723 -8.89 35.40 17.42
N SER A 724 -8.75 36.34 18.35
CA SER A 724 -7.48 36.97 18.69
C SER A 724 -6.55 36.02 19.43
N LYS A 725 -5.24 36.16 19.17
CA LYS A 725 -4.16 35.47 19.87
C LYS A 725 -3.73 36.17 21.17
N THR A 726 -4.18 37.41 21.40
CA THR A 726 -3.82 38.22 22.58
C THR A 726 -4.99 38.38 23.54
N ASP A 727 -6.22 38.39 23.03
CA ASP A 727 -7.46 38.38 23.81
C ASP A 727 -8.36 37.25 23.33
N TYR A 728 -8.34 36.13 24.06
CA TYR A 728 -9.07 34.91 23.71
C TYR A 728 -10.61 35.02 23.85
N THR A 729 -11.13 36.19 24.21
CA THR A 729 -12.57 36.48 24.21
C THR A 729 -13.02 37.25 22.97
N SER A 730 -12.11 37.91 22.28
CA SER A 730 -12.38 38.74 21.11
C SER A 730 -12.25 37.96 19.81
N PHE A 731 -13.29 37.98 18.96
CA PHE A 731 -13.25 37.47 17.59
C PHE A 731 -14.07 38.34 16.64
N GLY A 732 -13.73 38.28 15.35
CA GLY A 732 -14.49 38.93 14.27
C GLY A 732 -13.64 39.91 13.45
N PRO A 733 -14.28 40.74 12.60
CA PRO A 733 -13.57 41.64 11.69
C PRO A 733 -12.75 42.73 12.41
N GLY A 734 -13.03 43.00 13.69
CA GLY A 734 -12.23 43.91 14.52
C GLY A 734 -10.87 43.35 14.95
N VAL A 735 -10.63 42.05 14.78
CA VAL A 735 -9.32 41.42 15.01
C VAL A 735 -8.49 41.50 13.73
N ALA A 736 -7.43 42.30 13.77
CA ALA A 736 -6.49 42.42 12.64
C ALA A 736 -5.94 41.05 12.24
N VAL A 737 -5.70 40.84 10.94
CA VAL A 737 -5.25 39.55 10.39
C VAL A 737 -4.02 39.02 11.13
N GLY A 738 -3.02 39.89 11.37
CA GLY A 738 -1.79 39.53 12.07
C GLY A 738 -1.97 39.13 13.54
N ASP A 739 -3.11 39.47 14.15
CA ASP A 739 -3.45 39.16 15.54
C ASP A 739 -4.38 37.95 15.69
N ARG A 740 -4.79 37.30 14.59
CA ARG A 740 -5.62 36.10 14.66
C ARG A 740 -4.78 34.88 15.09
N ALA A 741 -5.36 33.99 15.90
CA ALA A 741 -4.67 32.80 16.41
C ALA A 741 -4.45 31.71 15.34
N HIS A 742 -5.41 31.53 14.43
CA HIS A 742 -5.42 30.46 13.42
C HIS A 742 -5.23 30.99 12.00
N GLN A 743 -4.23 31.86 11.82
CA GLN A 743 -3.88 32.39 10.51
C GLN A 743 -3.44 31.27 9.57
N ASP A 744 -3.85 31.38 8.31
CA ASP A 744 -3.49 30.38 7.31
C ASP A 744 -2.00 30.35 6.97
N SER A 745 -1.23 31.38 7.37
CA SER A 745 0.23 31.43 7.26
C SER A 745 0.94 30.65 8.37
N ASN A 746 0.19 30.17 9.38
CA ASN A 746 0.74 29.46 10.54
C ASN A 746 0.05 28.11 10.81
N MET A 747 -1.09 27.82 10.19
CA MET A 747 -1.82 26.56 10.37
C MET A 747 -2.47 26.09 9.07
N ALA A 748 -2.34 24.80 8.76
CA ALA A 748 -3.00 24.20 7.61
C ALA A 748 -4.52 24.15 7.80
N CYS A 749 -5.30 24.36 6.73
CA CYS A 749 -6.77 24.34 6.81
C CYS A 749 -7.30 23.01 7.36
N TYR A 750 -6.74 21.91 6.88
CA TYR A 750 -7.17 20.57 7.29
C TYR A 750 -6.90 20.28 8.77
N THR A 751 -6.02 21.00 9.46
CA THR A 751 -5.84 20.86 10.92
C THR A 751 -7.14 20.94 11.69
N CYS A 752 -8.07 21.79 11.28
CA CYS A 752 -9.40 21.89 11.90
C CYS A 752 -10.44 21.02 11.18
N HIS A 753 -10.35 20.89 9.86
CA HIS A 753 -11.40 20.30 9.05
C HIS A 753 -11.37 18.77 8.97
N LEU A 754 -10.28 18.10 9.36
CA LEU A 754 -10.23 16.65 9.44
C LEU A 754 -11.15 16.11 10.53
N SER A 755 -11.83 15.02 10.20
CA SER A 755 -12.69 14.32 11.14
C SER A 755 -11.93 13.28 11.96
N TRP A 756 -11.06 12.51 11.31
CA TRP A 756 -10.18 11.52 11.94
C TRP A 756 -8.83 11.45 11.23
N THR A 757 -7.83 10.87 11.89
CA THR A 757 -6.48 10.69 11.37
C THR A 757 -6.01 9.28 11.66
N THR A 758 -5.50 8.58 10.66
CA THR A 758 -4.96 7.24 10.86
C THR A 758 -3.60 7.32 11.57
N SER A 759 -3.42 6.55 12.63
CA SER A 759 -2.17 6.39 13.36
C SER A 759 -1.72 4.94 13.32
N CYS A 760 -0.45 4.71 13.01
CA CYS A 760 0.12 3.38 12.79
C CYS A 760 1.16 3.08 13.88
N GLY A 761 0.83 2.17 14.79
CA GLY A 761 1.56 1.92 16.05
C GLY A 761 2.25 0.56 16.17
N GLY A 762 2.53 -0.15 15.07
CA GLY A 762 3.19 -1.46 15.13
C GLY A 762 2.93 -2.31 13.89
N CYS A 763 3.73 -2.15 12.84
CA CYS A 763 3.74 -3.07 11.69
C CYS A 763 4.77 -4.17 11.97
N HIS A 764 4.30 -5.41 12.11
CA HIS A 764 5.15 -6.55 12.38
C HIS A 764 5.62 -7.21 11.07
N LEU A 765 6.94 -7.36 10.93
CA LEU A 765 7.58 -8.05 9.80
C LEU A 765 8.31 -9.31 10.29
N PRO A 766 7.66 -10.48 10.29
CA PRO A 766 8.31 -11.74 10.59
C PRO A 766 9.07 -12.25 9.35
N ILE A 767 10.36 -12.56 9.53
CA ILE A 767 11.27 -13.04 8.48
C ILE A 767 11.43 -14.55 8.58
N GLU A 768 11.30 -15.21 7.43
CA GLU A 768 11.55 -16.64 7.26
C GLU A 768 12.78 -16.87 6.38
N ALA A 769 13.92 -17.21 7.00
CA ALA A 769 15.21 -17.23 6.31
C ALA A 769 15.33 -18.32 5.23
N ASN A 770 14.54 -19.39 5.31
CA ASN A 770 14.59 -20.50 4.34
C ASN A 770 13.58 -20.40 3.20
N TRP A 771 12.75 -19.35 3.17
CA TRP A 771 11.78 -19.21 2.10
C TRP A 771 12.45 -18.60 0.87
N LYS A 772 12.45 -19.37 -0.22
CA LYS A 772 12.88 -18.89 -1.53
C LYS A 772 11.83 -17.97 -2.11
N THR A 773 12.28 -16.84 -2.66
CA THR A 773 11.40 -15.86 -3.31
C THR A 773 12.23 -15.05 -4.28
N GLU A 774 11.71 -14.88 -5.49
CA GLU A 774 12.24 -14.00 -6.52
C GLU A 774 12.12 -12.53 -6.10
N SER A 775 13.13 -11.72 -6.41
CA SER A 775 12.97 -10.28 -6.27
C SER A 775 12.02 -9.76 -7.35
N HIS A 776 11.06 -8.93 -6.96
CA HIS A 776 10.14 -8.27 -7.87
C HIS A 776 10.66 -6.89 -8.31
N LYS A 777 11.98 -6.76 -8.40
CA LYS A 777 12.74 -5.56 -8.79
C LYS A 777 13.66 -5.91 -9.95
N PHE A 778 14.40 -4.91 -10.45
CA PHE A 778 15.19 -5.01 -11.69
C PHE A 778 16.24 -6.14 -11.72
N GLU A 779 16.56 -6.75 -10.57
CA GLU A 779 17.53 -7.82 -10.45
C GLU A 779 16.96 -9.21 -10.73
N GLU A 780 15.65 -9.41 -10.46
CA GLU A 780 14.92 -10.68 -10.68
C GLU A 780 15.62 -11.94 -10.12
N GLN A 781 16.43 -11.78 -9.06
CA GLN A 781 17.16 -12.90 -8.48
C GLN A 781 16.29 -13.69 -7.50
N GLU A 782 16.24 -15.02 -7.69
CA GLU A 782 15.73 -15.92 -6.65
C GLU A 782 16.74 -16.01 -5.51
N THR A 783 16.32 -15.58 -4.32
CA THR A 783 17.13 -15.70 -3.11
C THR A 783 16.28 -16.23 -1.96
N ARG A 784 16.95 -16.77 -0.93
CA ARG A 784 16.29 -17.11 0.33
C ARG A 784 15.94 -15.85 1.14
N ASN A 785 15.18 -16.02 2.22
CA ASN A 785 14.54 -14.99 3.04
C ASN A 785 13.26 -14.41 2.42
N PHE A 786 12.19 -14.34 3.22
CA PHE A 786 10.95 -13.63 2.89
C PHE A 786 10.39 -13.01 4.17
N ALA A 787 9.73 -11.85 4.06
CA ALA A 787 9.08 -11.19 5.18
C ALA A 787 7.65 -10.81 4.81
N THR A 788 6.67 -11.30 5.57
CA THR A 788 5.29 -10.84 5.47
C THR A 788 5.16 -9.44 6.10
N TYR A 789 4.06 -8.76 5.78
CA TYR A 789 3.76 -7.43 6.30
C TYR A 789 2.47 -7.52 7.11
N ASN A 790 2.49 -7.22 8.41
CA ASN A 790 1.33 -7.43 9.29
C ASN A 790 1.08 -6.20 10.17
N PRO A 791 0.17 -5.29 9.79
CA PRO A 791 -0.20 -4.20 10.69
C PRO A 791 -0.92 -4.75 11.92
N GLN A 792 -0.34 -4.55 13.09
CA GLN A 792 -0.92 -5.01 14.36
C GLN A 792 -1.70 -3.90 15.06
N VAL A 793 -1.35 -2.63 14.82
CA VAL A 793 -2.01 -1.48 15.45
C VAL A 793 -2.25 -0.37 14.43
N ALA A 794 -3.48 -0.29 13.93
CA ALA A 794 -4.01 0.84 13.17
C ALA A 794 -5.16 1.49 13.96
N ARG A 795 -5.06 2.81 14.18
CA ARG A 795 -5.98 3.57 15.03
C ARG A 795 -6.54 4.77 14.29
N ASP A 796 -7.80 5.10 14.54
CA ASP A 796 -8.52 6.26 13.96
C ASP A 796 -8.86 7.35 15.00
N ASP A 797 -8.61 7.09 16.28
CA ASP A 797 -8.98 7.94 17.42
C ASP A 797 -7.87 8.91 17.87
N MET A 798 -6.65 8.77 17.36
CA MET A 798 -5.52 9.61 17.73
C MET A 798 -5.45 10.86 16.85
N PHE A 799 -5.30 12.04 17.46
CA PHE A 799 -5.05 13.30 16.76
C PHE A 799 -3.84 14.02 17.35
N GLN A 800 -2.84 14.31 16.52
CA GLN A 800 -1.54 14.83 16.94
C GLN A 800 -1.12 15.99 16.05
N LEU A 801 -0.47 17.00 16.64
CA LEU A 801 -0.03 18.21 15.94
C LEU A 801 1.49 18.32 15.94
N GLY A 802 2.02 18.78 14.80
CA GLY A 802 3.43 19.09 14.64
C GLY A 802 3.64 20.25 13.68
N ARG A 803 4.88 20.35 13.19
CA ARG A 803 5.29 21.37 12.22
C ARG A 803 5.47 20.69 10.86
N HIS A 804 4.92 21.31 9.82
CA HIS A 804 5.17 20.91 8.43
C HIS A 804 6.64 21.13 8.04
N GLN A 805 7.11 20.56 6.92
CA GLN A 805 8.42 20.91 6.37
C GLN A 805 8.62 22.41 6.13
N THR A 806 9.88 22.84 6.12
CA THR A 806 10.29 24.22 5.87
C THR A 806 9.83 24.75 4.51
N SER A 807 9.82 23.91 3.47
CA SER A 807 9.26 24.27 2.15
C SER A 807 7.78 24.68 2.21
N LYS A 808 7.04 24.25 3.24
CA LYS A 808 5.63 24.62 3.50
C LYS A 808 5.50 25.67 4.60
N GLY A 809 6.54 26.47 4.82
CA GLY A 809 6.54 27.55 5.83
C GLY A 809 6.57 27.07 7.28
N ALA A 810 6.82 25.77 7.51
CA ALA A 810 6.79 25.15 8.83
C ALA A 810 5.48 25.38 9.61
N ILE A 811 4.34 25.49 8.93
CA ILE A 811 3.04 25.71 9.58
C ILE A 811 2.61 24.53 10.46
N VAL A 812 1.69 24.76 11.39
CA VAL A 812 1.06 23.70 12.20
C VAL A 812 0.21 22.81 11.31
N ALA A 813 0.45 21.50 11.38
CA ALA A 813 -0.29 20.48 10.65
C ALA A 813 -0.44 19.22 11.52
N PRO A 814 -1.49 18.42 11.29
CA PRO A 814 -1.57 17.06 11.76
C PRO A 814 -0.34 16.26 11.37
N ILE A 815 0.14 15.44 12.30
CA ILE A 815 1.23 14.50 12.10
C ILE A 815 0.79 13.12 12.56
N ARG A 816 1.45 12.07 12.07
CA ARG A 816 1.23 10.70 12.54
C ARG A 816 2.53 9.92 12.64
N SER A 817 2.52 8.87 13.45
CA SER A 817 3.51 7.79 13.36
C SER A 817 3.45 7.15 11.96
N SER A 818 4.59 7.04 11.29
CA SER A 818 4.71 6.53 9.92
C SER A 818 5.61 5.31 9.88
N SER A 819 5.01 4.14 9.69
CA SER A 819 5.70 2.84 9.56
C SER A 819 6.55 2.46 10.79
N ALA A 820 5.96 2.52 11.98
CA ALA A 820 6.57 2.01 13.20
C ALA A 820 6.75 0.47 13.12
N LEU A 821 7.91 0.02 12.65
CA LEU A 821 8.19 -1.40 12.46
C LEU A 821 8.55 -2.11 13.77
N ILE A 822 8.18 -3.38 13.81
CA ILE A 822 8.54 -4.35 14.84
C ILE A 822 8.98 -5.62 14.10
N LEU A 823 10.14 -6.18 14.41
CA LEU A 823 10.75 -7.24 13.62
C LEU A 823 10.87 -8.55 14.40
N THR A 824 10.60 -9.66 13.73
CA THR A 824 10.87 -11.03 14.20
C THR A 824 11.64 -11.77 13.12
N SER A 825 12.53 -12.68 13.49
CA SER A 825 13.24 -13.49 12.52
C SER A 825 13.41 -14.93 12.97
N THR A 826 13.11 -15.83 12.04
CA THR A 826 13.34 -17.27 12.11
C THR A 826 14.51 -17.60 11.17
N ASN A 827 15.56 -18.24 11.70
CA ASN A 827 16.75 -18.58 10.91
C ASN A 827 16.62 -19.93 10.17
N ILE A 828 17.68 -20.34 9.47
CA ILE A 828 17.74 -21.61 8.71
C ILE A 828 17.55 -22.87 9.57
N ASN A 829 17.90 -22.80 10.85
CA ASN A 829 17.74 -23.89 11.81
C ASN A 829 16.35 -23.86 12.48
N ARG A 830 15.43 -23.01 12.00
CA ARG A 830 14.11 -22.74 12.59
C ARG A 830 14.18 -22.16 14.01
N GLU A 831 15.31 -21.55 14.36
CA GLU A 831 15.46 -20.84 15.63
C GLU A 831 14.92 -19.42 15.50
N ARG A 832 14.20 -18.97 16.52
CA ARG A 832 13.73 -17.58 16.64
C ARG A 832 14.87 -16.71 17.15
N ILE A 833 15.46 -15.87 16.30
CA ILE A 833 16.67 -15.10 16.66
C ILE A 833 16.38 -13.71 17.24
N TYR A 834 15.30 -13.06 16.81
CA TYR A 834 14.75 -11.83 17.40
C TYR A 834 13.23 -11.96 17.41
N ILE A 835 12.57 -11.46 18.46
CA ILE A 835 11.13 -11.55 18.63
C ILE A 835 10.61 -10.17 18.96
N GLN A 836 9.78 -9.63 18.07
CA GLN A 836 9.07 -8.36 18.20
C GLN A 836 9.94 -7.18 18.66
N GLN A 837 11.06 -6.95 17.98
CA GLN A 837 11.99 -5.87 18.32
C GLN A 837 11.81 -4.67 17.39
N PRO A 838 11.61 -3.45 17.92
CA PRO A 838 11.66 -2.25 17.09
C PRO A 838 13.10 -2.01 16.60
N PRO A 839 13.32 -1.69 15.32
CA PRO A 839 14.63 -1.33 14.84
C PRO A 839 15.14 -0.01 15.45
N ILE A 840 16.45 0.09 15.55
CA ILE A 840 17.17 1.32 15.90
C ILE A 840 18.14 1.58 14.76
N SER A 841 18.05 2.76 14.16
CA SER A 841 18.96 3.18 13.09
C SER A 841 20.41 3.20 13.59
N ALA A 842 21.37 3.04 12.68
CA ALA A 842 22.80 3.15 13.01
C ALA A 842 23.18 4.49 13.68
N SER A 843 22.44 5.56 13.40
CA SER A 843 22.60 6.88 14.05
C SER A 843 21.88 7.02 15.41
N GLY A 844 21.19 5.99 15.89
CA GLY A 844 20.54 5.95 17.20
C GLY A 844 19.08 6.46 17.25
N PHE A 845 18.47 6.78 16.11
CA PHE A 845 17.04 7.13 16.05
C PHE A 845 16.15 5.90 16.12
N SER A 846 15.01 6.04 16.81
CA SER A 846 13.93 5.05 16.85
C SER A 846 13.26 4.91 15.48
N SER A 847 12.81 3.70 15.15
CA SER A 847 11.95 3.42 14.00
C SER A 847 10.56 4.07 14.04
N GLN A 848 10.19 4.70 15.16
CA GLN A 848 8.93 5.43 15.32
C GLN A 848 9.08 6.89 14.86
N ALA A 849 9.10 7.10 13.56
CA ALA A 849 9.16 8.44 12.96
C ALA A 849 7.77 9.07 12.83
N PHE A 850 7.68 10.39 13.02
CA PHE A 850 6.47 11.18 12.80
C PHE A 850 6.60 12.04 11.55
N ALA A 851 5.55 12.07 10.72
CA ALA A 851 5.51 12.86 9.50
C ALA A 851 4.22 13.69 9.40
N PRO A 852 4.27 14.89 8.78
CA PRO A 852 3.07 15.65 8.39
C PRO A 852 2.11 14.79 7.59
N HIS A 853 0.83 14.91 7.89
CA HIS A 853 -0.14 13.94 7.43
C HIS A 853 -1.46 14.57 7.03
N TYR A 854 -1.90 14.28 5.80
CA TYR A 854 -3.17 14.71 5.24
C TYR A 854 -3.99 13.50 4.77
N PRO A 855 -4.91 12.97 5.60
CA PRO A 855 -5.66 11.75 5.31
C PRO A 855 -6.87 11.99 4.38
N HIS A 856 -7.17 13.23 3.97
CA HIS A 856 -8.34 13.57 3.16
C HIS A 856 -9.69 13.24 3.81
N THR A 857 -9.83 13.42 5.13
CA THR A 857 -11.06 13.12 5.89
C THR A 857 -11.86 14.39 6.23
N GLU A 858 -11.79 15.40 5.37
CA GLU A 858 -12.39 16.71 5.63
C GLU A 858 -13.91 16.62 5.74
N ARG A 859 -14.47 17.33 6.73
CA ARG A 859 -15.91 17.42 6.97
C ARG A 859 -16.34 18.86 7.15
N ARG A 860 -17.66 19.07 7.10
CA ARG A 860 -18.30 20.36 7.45
C ARG A 860 -18.77 20.40 8.90
N GLU A 861 -19.22 19.27 9.43
CA GLU A 861 -19.85 19.17 10.75
C GLU A 861 -18.98 18.39 11.73
N GLU A 862 -18.53 17.20 11.37
CA GLU A 862 -17.66 16.33 12.19
C GLU A 862 -16.19 16.77 12.16
N THR A 863 -15.94 18.03 12.49
CA THR A 863 -14.63 18.68 12.48
C THR A 863 -14.04 18.80 13.89
N LYS A 864 -12.76 19.19 13.99
CA LYS A 864 -12.14 19.45 15.29
C LYS A 864 -12.74 20.69 15.95
N THR A 865 -13.00 20.58 17.23
CA THR A 865 -13.55 21.61 18.11
C THR A 865 -12.44 22.23 18.98
N CYS A 866 -12.76 23.30 19.71
CA CYS A 866 -11.77 23.96 20.57
C CYS A 866 -11.17 22.99 21.61
N SER A 867 -11.95 22.07 22.18
CA SER A 867 -11.49 21.11 23.19
C SER A 867 -10.67 19.94 22.62
N ASP A 868 -10.59 19.81 21.30
CA ASP A 868 -9.69 18.84 20.67
C ASP A 868 -8.25 19.38 20.59
N CYS A 869 -8.08 20.70 20.71
CA CYS A 869 -6.77 21.39 20.62
C CYS A 869 -6.40 22.24 21.85
N HIS A 870 -7.36 22.53 22.72
CA HIS A 870 -7.18 23.35 23.91
C HIS A 870 -7.77 22.65 25.13
N VAL A 871 -7.24 22.98 26.32
CA VAL A 871 -7.76 22.45 27.59
C VAL A 871 -9.25 22.76 27.72
N SER A 872 -10.04 21.73 28.04
CA SER A 872 -11.49 21.84 28.16
C SER A 872 -11.85 22.52 29.48
N LYS A 873 -12.96 23.28 29.48
CA LYS A 873 -13.51 23.86 30.73
C LYS A 873 -13.94 22.79 31.73
N ALA A 874 -14.32 21.60 31.24
CA ALA A 874 -14.66 20.45 32.05
C ALA A 874 -13.43 19.77 32.68
N ASN A 875 -12.21 20.16 32.27
CA ASN A 875 -10.94 19.61 32.73
C ASN A 875 -10.81 18.09 32.51
N ASP A 876 -11.40 17.60 31.42
CA ASP A 876 -11.54 16.18 31.09
C ASP A 876 -10.61 15.72 29.95
N ASN A 877 -9.73 16.59 29.44
CA ASN A 877 -8.93 16.32 28.25
C ASN A 877 -7.41 16.48 28.44
N ASN A 878 -6.89 16.54 29.67
CA ASN A 878 -5.46 16.75 29.93
C ASN A 878 -4.55 15.68 29.28
N ALA A 879 -4.95 14.41 29.34
CA ALA A 879 -4.23 13.33 28.66
C ALA A 879 -4.30 13.47 27.12
N ILE A 880 -5.44 13.91 26.59
CA ILE A 880 -5.59 14.18 25.15
C ILE A 880 -4.65 15.33 24.74
N MET A 881 -4.53 16.39 25.54
CA MET A 881 -3.59 17.49 25.26
C MET A 881 -2.13 17.02 25.26
N ALA A 882 -1.75 16.13 26.18
CA ALA A 882 -0.41 15.54 26.19
C ALA A 882 -0.17 14.65 24.95
N GLN A 883 -1.16 13.89 24.49
CA GLN A 883 -1.09 13.11 23.25
C GLN A 883 -0.99 14.02 22.01
N LEU A 884 -1.82 15.06 21.94
CA LEU A 884 -1.86 16.04 20.86
C LEU A 884 -0.49 16.67 20.63
N MET A 885 0.22 16.99 21.71
CA MET A 885 1.53 17.64 21.70
C MET A 885 2.71 16.66 21.67
N LEU A 886 2.46 15.35 21.49
CA LEU A 886 3.46 14.29 21.52
C LEU A 886 4.28 14.18 22.82
N ASN A 887 3.77 14.64 23.95
CA ASN A 887 4.47 14.55 25.23
C ASN A 887 4.39 13.14 25.88
N GLY A 888 3.66 12.22 25.25
CA GLY A 888 3.50 10.83 25.68
C GLY A 888 2.44 10.66 26.77
N THR A 889 1.57 9.67 26.59
CA THR A 889 0.47 9.36 27.53
C THR A 889 0.24 7.88 27.74
N ASN A 890 1.14 7.02 27.23
CA ASN A 890 0.94 5.57 27.19
C ASN A 890 -0.40 5.16 26.52
N PHE A 891 -0.91 5.98 25.60
CA PHE A 891 -2.14 5.69 24.86
C PHE A 891 -2.03 4.43 24.01
N ILE A 892 -0.83 4.16 23.47
CA ILE A 892 -0.47 2.89 22.85
C ILE A 892 0.69 2.31 23.65
N ASN A 893 0.52 1.10 24.17
CA ASN A 893 1.61 0.32 24.78
C ASN A 893 1.76 -0.99 24.04
N PHE A 894 2.98 -1.28 23.62
CA PHE A 894 3.32 -2.58 23.09
C PHE A 894 3.77 -3.49 24.23
N VAL A 895 2.95 -4.48 24.58
CA VAL A 895 3.25 -5.45 25.64
C VAL A 895 4.21 -6.53 25.13
N GLY A 896 4.14 -6.85 23.83
CA GLY A 896 4.89 -7.94 23.21
C GLY A 896 4.37 -9.32 23.60
N MET A 897 5.13 -10.35 23.23
CA MET A 897 4.80 -11.76 23.38
C MET A 897 4.85 -12.21 24.85
N ASN A 898 5.73 -11.58 25.63
CA ASN A 898 5.83 -11.78 27.07
C ASN A 898 5.53 -10.49 27.81
N ALA A 899 4.64 -10.54 28.80
CA ALA A 899 4.48 -9.47 29.77
C ALA A 899 5.50 -9.67 30.90
N TYR A 900 6.27 -8.63 31.20
CA TYR A 900 7.23 -8.66 32.31
C TYR A 900 6.56 -8.16 33.59
N VAL A 901 6.68 -8.91 34.68
CA VAL A 901 6.08 -8.61 35.98
C VAL A 901 7.16 -8.56 37.04
N GLY A 902 7.21 -7.46 37.80
CA GLY A 902 8.08 -7.32 38.96
C GLY A 902 7.42 -7.93 40.21
N LEU A 903 8.16 -8.75 40.95
CA LEU A 903 7.71 -9.45 42.16
C LEU A 903 8.57 -9.04 43.37
N ASP A 904 8.12 -9.42 44.58
CA ASP A 904 8.84 -9.10 45.83
C ASP A 904 10.24 -9.74 45.93
N GLY A 905 10.46 -10.84 45.22
CA GLY A 905 11.73 -11.58 45.21
C GLY A 905 12.28 -11.88 43.82
N GLY A 906 11.72 -11.28 42.77
CA GLY A 906 12.10 -11.65 41.40
C GLY A 906 11.35 -10.90 40.32
N ILE A 907 11.48 -11.42 39.11
CA ILE A 907 10.83 -10.95 37.91
C ILE A 907 10.36 -12.16 37.15
N GLU A 908 9.18 -12.08 36.56
CA GLU A 908 8.64 -13.12 35.72
C GLU A 908 8.32 -12.57 34.34
N ALA A 909 8.74 -13.27 33.29
CA ALA A 909 8.28 -13.07 31.94
C ALA A 909 7.14 -14.05 31.67
N VAL A 910 5.91 -13.54 31.66
CA VAL A 910 4.68 -14.31 31.48
C VAL A 910 4.34 -14.35 30.00
N ARG A 911 4.14 -15.55 29.43
CA ARG A 911 3.79 -15.69 28.02
C ARG A 911 2.31 -15.34 27.80
N VAL A 912 2.02 -14.32 26.99
CA VAL A 912 0.66 -13.72 26.88
C VAL A 912 0.01 -13.85 25.49
N THR A 913 0.76 -14.11 24.43
CA THR A 913 0.22 -14.23 23.07
C THR A 913 0.63 -15.52 22.34
N GLU A 914 -0.13 -15.86 21.30
CA GLU A 914 0.31 -16.71 20.19
C GLU A 914 1.64 -16.22 19.58
N PHE A 915 2.46 -17.14 19.06
CA PHE A 915 3.66 -16.77 18.28
C PHE A 915 3.30 -16.41 16.82
N GLY A 916 2.50 -17.26 16.18
CA GLY A 916 2.10 -17.11 14.79
C GLY A 916 1.12 -15.94 14.59
N GLU A 917 0.98 -15.50 13.35
CA GLU A 917 0.04 -14.44 13.00
C GLU A 917 -1.39 -14.96 12.79
N PRO A 918 -2.42 -14.21 13.21
CA PRO A 918 -2.31 -12.98 14.00
C PRO A 918 -1.89 -13.26 15.45
N GLN A 919 -0.99 -12.44 16.02
CA GLN A 919 -0.48 -12.64 17.40
C GLN A 919 -1.53 -12.33 18.49
N ALA A 920 -2.54 -13.19 18.60
CA ALA A 920 -3.68 -13.04 19.50
C ALA A 920 -3.27 -13.25 20.97
N VAL A 921 -3.80 -12.41 21.86
CA VAL A 921 -3.66 -12.59 23.32
C VAL A 921 -4.44 -13.82 23.78
N PHE A 922 -3.84 -14.68 24.60
CA PHE A 922 -4.53 -15.88 25.08
C PHE A 922 -5.85 -15.54 25.78
N GLY A 923 -6.90 -16.28 25.41
CA GLY A 923 -8.26 -16.12 25.94
C GLY A 923 -9.04 -14.91 25.41
N SER A 924 -8.45 -14.08 24.55
CA SER A 924 -9.11 -12.91 23.92
C SER A 924 -10.20 -13.29 22.93
N TYR A 925 -10.96 -12.28 22.49
CA TYR A 925 -11.96 -12.42 21.43
C TYR A 925 -11.31 -12.85 20.10
N LEU A 926 -10.24 -12.17 19.66
CA LEU A 926 -9.47 -12.61 18.50
C LEU A 926 -8.97 -14.06 18.63
N HIS A 927 -8.44 -14.45 19.79
CA HIS A 927 -7.96 -15.82 20.01
C HIS A 927 -9.07 -16.86 19.85
N LYS A 928 -10.29 -16.54 20.27
CA LYS A 928 -11.46 -17.40 20.11
C LYS A 928 -11.75 -17.73 18.65
N TYR A 929 -11.57 -16.78 17.73
CA TYR A 929 -11.92 -16.96 16.32
C TYR A 929 -10.73 -17.33 15.44
N ALA A 930 -9.55 -16.76 15.67
CA ALA A 930 -8.34 -17.10 14.92
C ALA A 930 -7.73 -18.45 15.33
N TYR A 931 -7.91 -18.86 16.59
CA TYR A 931 -7.38 -20.10 17.16
C TYR A 931 -8.39 -20.82 18.08
N PRO A 932 -9.62 -21.12 17.62
CA PRO A 932 -10.70 -21.68 18.46
C PRO A 932 -10.29 -22.94 19.24
N ASP A 933 -9.48 -23.82 18.67
CA ASP A 933 -9.05 -25.06 19.34
C ASP A 933 -8.09 -24.78 20.49
N PHE A 934 -7.19 -23.80 20.30
CA PHE A 934 -6.23 -23.38 21.32
C PHE A 934 -6.88 -22.48 22.39
N TRP A 935 -7.86 -21.68 21.99
CA TRP A 935 -8.71 -20.94 22.91
C TRP A 935 -9.43 -21.88 23.87
N ARG A 936 -10.03 -22.97 23.38
CA ARG A 936 -10.67 -23.97 24.26
C ARG A 936 -9.68 -24.62 25.21
N GLN A 937 -8.47 -24.95 24.75
CA GLN A 937 -7.42 -25.47 25.63
C GLN A 937 -7.07 -24.48 26.77
N HIS A 938 -6.91 -23.19 26.46
CA HIS A 938 -6.62 -22.21 27.50
C HIS A 938 -7.82 -21.94 28.43
N VAL A 939 -9.01 -21.72 27.86
CA VAL A 939 -10.20 -21.30 28.62
C VAL A 939 -10.86 -22.45 29.35
N GLU A 940 -11.07 -23.58 28.69
CA GLU A 940 -11.83 -24.71 29.23
C GLU A 940 -10.94 -25.67 30.02
N LYS A 941 -9.74 -25.98 29.50
CA LYS A 941 -8.84 -26.94 30.15
C LYS A 941 -7.91 -26.30 31.19
N ASN A 942 -7.36 -25.13 30.91
CA ASN A 942 -6.43 -24.44 31.83
C ASN A 942 -7.11 -23.37 32.69
N GLY A 943 -8.45 -23.25 32.64
CA GLY A 943 -9.20 -22.32 33.51
C GLY A 943 -8.87 -20.84 33.29
N ARG A 944 -8.38 -20.46 32.10
CA ARG A 944 -7.85 -19.12 31.76
C ARG A 944 -6.57 -18.72 32.51
N GLU A 945 -5.87 -19.66 33.13
CA GLU A 945 -4.60 -19.39 33.77
C GLU A 945 -3.45 -19.39 32.75
N LEU A 946 -2.55 -18.42 32.86
CA LEU A 946 -1.32 -18.33 32.05
C LEU A 946 -0.23 -19.21 32.68
N ILE A 947 -0.38 -20.53 32.55
CA ILE A 947 0.53 -21.53 33.13
C ILE A 947 1.51 -22.08 32.08
N ASN A 948 2.53 -22.79 32.56
CA ASN A 948 3.40 -23.57 31.68
C ASN A 948 2.62 -24.73 31.07
N TRP A 949 2.60 -24.86 29.75
CA TRP A 949 2.03 -26.02 29.08
C TRP A 949 2.68 -26.27 27.72
N ILE A 950 2.63 -27.53 27.26
CA ILE A 950 3.03 -27.92 25.90
C ILE A 950 1.77 -28.30 25.12
N ARG A 951 1.64 -27.78 23.90
CA ARG A 951 0.53 -28.10 22.99
C ARG A 951 1.04 -28.48 21.61
N GLY A 952 0.15 -28.94 20.74
CA GLY A 952 0.51 -29.42 19.39
C GLY A 952 0.75 -30.93 19.32
N LYS A 953 1.23 -31.39 18.17
CA LYS A 953 1.51 -32.79 17.85
C LYS A 953 2.96 -32.90 17.40
N ILE A 954 3.62 -34.01 17.74
CA ILE A 954 4.98 -34.26 17.27
C ILE A 954 4.98 -34.55 15.76
N PHE A 955 3.95 -35.27 15.29
CA PHE A 955 3.78 -35.63 13.89
C PHE A 955 2.32 -35.50 13.48
N ASP A 956 2.09 -35.07 12.24
CA ASP A 956 0.77 -35.13 11.62
C ASP A 956 0.54 -36.49 10.94
N LYS A 957 -0.59 -36.64 10.24
CA LYS A 957 -0.92 -37.87 9.49
C LYS A 957 0.10 -38.24 8.40
N HIS A 958 0.95 -37.29 7.99
CA HIS A 958 2.00 -37.46 6.99
C HIS A 958 3.40 -37.57 7.63
N VAL A 959 3.48 -37.63 8.97
CA VAL A 959 4.73 -37.72 9.72
C VAL A 959 5.63 -36.48 9.49
N SER A 960 5.06 -35.33 9.14
CA SER A 960 5.80 -34.10 8.84
C SER A 960 6.03 -33.22 10.07
N GLY A 961 5.06 -33.19 10.99
CA GLY A 961 5.04 -32.28 12.15
C GLY A 961 4.63 -30.84 11.81
N GLU A 962 4.33 -30.50 10.55
CA GLU A 962 4.20 -29.10 10.10
C GLU A 962 2.89 -28.42 10.50
N THR A 963 1.78 -29.14 10.46
CA THR A 963 0.43 -28.54 10.62
C THR A 963 0.07 -28.22 12.07
N ASN A 964 0.71 -28.90 13.01
CA ASN A 964 0.46 -28.76 14.45
C ASN A 964 1.78 -28.91 15.21
N PRO A 965 2.77 -28.02 15.01
CA PRO A 965 4.07 -28.18 15.66
C PRO A 965 3.88 -28.16 17.18
N THR A 966 4.77 -28.87 17.88
CA THR A 966 4.74 -28.88 19.33
C THR A 966 5.26 -27.53 19.83
N GLU A 967 4.43 -26.77 20.53
CA GLU A 967 4.80 -25.46 21.08
C GLU A 967 4.89 -25.52 22.60
N ASP A 968 5.98 -25.01 23.15
CA ASP A 968 6.26 -24.95 24.57
C ASP A 968 5.98 -23.55 25.13
N ILE A 969 4.84 -23.40 25.79
CA ILE A 969 4.41 -22.15 26.42
C ILE A 969 4.92 -22.15 27.86
N ARG A 970 5.83 -21.22 28.17
CA ARG A 970 6.45 -21.11 29.49
C ARG A 970 6.52 -19.69 29.99
N ASN A 971 6.27 -19.53 31.27
CA ASN A 971 6.68 -18.37 32.05
C ASN A 971 8.11 -18.60 32.56
N VAL A 972 8.93 -17.56 32.49
CA VAL A 972 10.33 -17.62 32.91
C VAL A 972 10.52 -16.73 34.13
N TYR A 973 10.87 -17.33 35.26
CA TYR A 973 11.16 -16.63 36.51
C TYR A 973 12.67 -16.42 36.70
N GLN A 974 13.03 -15.22 37.13
CA GLN A 974 14.38 -14.85 37.53
C GLN A 974 14.35 -14.25 38.94
N GLY A 975 15.11 -14.85 39.87
CA GLY A 975 15.24 -14.33 41.23
C GLY A 975 16.00 -13.00 41.27
N ALA A 976 15.56 -12.11 42.16
CA ALA A 976 16.12 -10.79 42.42
C ALA A 976 16.54 -10.67 43.90
N SER A 977 17.53 -9.82 44.18
CA SER A 977 18.03 -9.64 45.57
C SER A 977 17.12 -8.73 46.43
N GLY A 978 16.11 -8.12 45.81
CA GLY A 978 15.05 -7.38 46.46
C GLY A 978 13.87 -7.19 45.52
N ALA A 979 12.82 -6.54 46.00
CA ALA A 979 11.59 -6.34 45.25
C ALA A 979 11.82 -5.52 43.97
N ALA A 980 11.36 -6.02 42.83
CA ALA A 980 11.39 -5.32 41.56
C ALA A 980 10.31 -4.23 41.54
N ARG A 981 10.70 -3.00 41.90
CA ARG A 981 9.78 -1.85 42.08
C ARG A 981 9.46 -1.10 40.80
N CYS A 982 10.35 -1.17 39.81
CA CYS A 982 10.19 -0.54 38.51
C CYS A 982 10.88 -1.40 37.46
N ILE A 983 10.22 -1.61 36.33
CA ILE A 983 10.71 -2.39 35.20
C ILE A 983 10.53 -1.58 33.91
N GLN A 984 11.50 -1.66 33.00
CA GLN A 984 11.40 -1.07 31.67
C GLN A 984 12.06 -1.99 30.66
N HIS A 985 11.26 -2.50 29.71
CA HIS A 985 11.76 -3.26 28.57
C HIS A 985 12.28 -2.30 27.49
N ARG A 986 13.48 -2.58 26.97
CA ARG A 986 14.10 -1.91 25.82
C ARG A 986 14.92 -2.93 25.00
N GLY A 987 14.43 -3.31 23.83
CA GLY A 987 15.12 -4.23 22.94
C GLY A 987 15.31 -5.61 23.59
N GLU A 988 16.56 -6.05 23.77
CA GLU A 988 16.88 -7.34 24.43
C GLU A 988 17.18 -7.20 25.93
N TYR A 989 16.93 -6.04 26.52
CA TYR A 989 17.21 -5.77 27.91
C TYR A 989 15.96 -5.40 28.70
N LEU A 990 15.89 -5.91 29.93
CA LEU A 990 14.93 -5.47 30.93
C LEU A 990 15.68 -4.73 32.05
N PHE A 991 15.42 -3.44 32.17
CA PHE A 991 15.99 -2.57 33.20
C PHE A 991 15.10 -2.59 34.43
N VAL A 992 15.69 -2.79 35.62
CA VAL A 992 14.95 -3.08 36.83
C VAL A 992 15.56 -2.37 38.03
N ALA A 993 14.71 -1.76 38.85
CA ALA A 993 15.08 -1.26 40.17
C ALA A 993 14.63 -2.25 41.26
N GLU A 994 15.57 -2.98 41.86
CA GLU A 994 15.32 -4.07 42.81
C GLU A 994 15.36 -3.63 44.29
N GLY A 995 15.13 -2.35 44.56
CA GLY A 995 15.27 -1.79 45.90
C GLY A 995 16.67 -2.04 46.48
N LYS A 996 16.78 -2.96 47.46
CA LYS A 996 18.06 -3.37 48.06
C LYS A 996 19.03 -4.03 47.07
N GLY A 997 18.51 -4.65 46.00
CA GLY A 997 19.32 -5.23 44.92
C GLY A 997 19.94 -4.19 43.98
N GLY A 998 19.55 -2.92 44.11
CA GLY A 998 20.00 -1.82 43.26
C GLY A 998 19.41 -1.87 41.86
N PHE A 999 20.06 -1.19 40.92
CA PHE A 999 19.72 -1.24 39.50
C PHE A 999 20.33 -2.48 38.84
N ARG A 1000 19.52 -3.23 38.09
CA ARG A 1000 19.93 -4.38 37.29
C ARG A 1000 19.44 -4.23 35.85
N ALA A 1001 20.23 -4.73 34.91
CA ALA A 1001 19.84 -4.91 33.52
C ALA A 1001 19.90 -6.41 33.22
N TYR A 1002 18.76 -7.01 32.95
CA TYR A 1002 18.64 -8.42 32.59
C TYR A 1002 18.72 -8.59 31.08
N ASP A 1003 19.54 -9.53 30.63
CA ASP A 1003 19.52 -10.02 29.23
C ASP A 1003 18.33 -10.98 29.08
N ILE A 1004 17.32 -10.54 28.36
CA ILE A 1004 16.06 -11.29 28.13
C ILE A 1004 16.03 -11.96 26.76
N ALA A 1005 17.15 -11.98 26.03
CA ALA A 1005 17.22 -12.53 24.68
C ALA A 1005 16.78 -14.01 24.63
N ASN A 1006 17.12 -14.83 25.62
CA ASN A 1006 16.88 -16.28 25.54
C ASN A 1006 15.49 -16.73 26.04
N ILE A 1007 14.62 -15.82 26.47
CA ILE A 1007 13.30 -16.17 27.02
C ILE A 1007 12.41 -16.84 25.96
N GLY A 1008 12.52 -16.44 24.69
CA GLY A 1008 11.76 -17.04 23.58
C GLY A 1008 12.33 -18.34 23.01
N ASN A 1009 13.24 -19.02 23.72
CA ASN A 1009 13.89 -20.28 23.33
C ASN A 1009 14.59 -20.24 21.94
N LYS A 1010 15.67 -19.45 21.84
CA LYS A 1010 16.38 -19.17 20.57
C LYS A 1010 17.28 -20.31 20.03
N GLY A 1011 17.20 -21.53 20.58
CA GLY A 1011 18.16 -22.61 20.29
C GLY A 1011 17.54 -24.00 20.14
N VAL A 1012 16.21 -24.08 20.01
CA VAL A 1012 15.50 -25.33 19.75
C VAL A 1012 14.52 -25.06 18.62
N SER A 1013 14.64 -25.81 17.51
CA SER A 1013 13.57 -25.91 16.52
C SER A 1013 12.40 -26.65 17.15
N GLU A 1014 11.26 -25.99 17.27
CA GLU A 1014 9.98 -26.64 17.58
C GLU A 1014 9.48 -27.48 16.39
#